data_AF-A0A6N3UXK2-F1
#
_entry.id   AF-A0A6N3UXK2-F1
#
_cell.length_a   1.000
_cell.length_b   1.000
_cell.length_c   1.000
_cell.angle_alpha   90.00
_cell.angle_beta   90.00
_cell.angle_gamma   90.00
#
_symmetry.space_group_name_H-M   'P 1'
#
loop_
_entity.id
_entity.type
_entity.pdbx_description
1 polymer ?
#
loop_
_entity_poly.entity_id
_entity_poly.type
_entity_poly.pdbx_seq_one_letter_code
_entity_poly.pdbx_strand_id
1 'polypeptide(L)'
;MEAFRNEEIAGLLGDFYQAHANENREVMEQSLMKMQNLLYTGEADSTPFKDYFNSVFGGRTPYNASLSVSDYPKESIIRELLQNTFGCYYSDPDIKVLFNFEQDGEVRLTYNEDGFTLEQILYYLSIGRSDGDKSREGRFGVGSKSVFMNVEWLKLRSNNFNFRIVNDAGILKIRELNLTAPVFKGTEIVFKVSEEEQAKIKENLVNLTIHKGEYINLVEFCFAFIRKKQLGRFGEAENPNRTFNVAVMDMGKPLAVYKVIRYQKTPDDDPTVRFLQNGKSVIEFIWHENEGFVYLIPFAVSSAKRDTLVKVLLDKYNYFSTYELTGLIKSTGEDFIKEKLSAFFISVPNSYITTHRTGIRHECEEEVSEAINRDLKYMIEKYSRYFVIELLPRTNSDKYYMRPKHYVFEFFSNYLSTSVMVGDLRSVFHNSISLLLPGKSEAMPYSEVKEIGFFSLTDHVSKQEHENGSAFTEYIEDELVKMRKDVSDMPENIIMASYKWVDEDSDEEGREFCYNFNFDGNTYVLDSERNPAIKDFDLSFGFRSIVSLKLGKYVINDAVADEDALIGALGLFDTMYGQDYKIGMRYFQFNVHYRDITHNFDVARMTVHNLKRAYDCIVAHKNSFENHQIYNEVINMLINSFTQGKDTMTFLREMKSQGSDITLQLDINKKFRFAAYGKQFMIPSSITNADLLEIIGDVYALINCGMFNGRVFDFPFMKSGYSFEKASLMSLLRESNLTDEKVSATMPNLYICDLKIPRIALLGEKDKIIRIIDINDPISDEERQSITKYVILRDDCTKPEFAKYVEYLLVGENNNVLSQFYSSTEEPNQVLLDQIPYYYKPLPSITAEELQYLRTRYKSLRSLSNLRVYRNYFAKDINGMMFGYGGTCSCCGFESSIINNYVIKSFEVGLFKDDREEKFKFSLYMCANDSYAASGWIIEDISIGGMSPFVWLDEIASCEVIPPEFLLCSIKYRCQLTYDIIGSEGREKGEIVTMESVSDGEQKTMDIILSPLMMAKWIEDNLSDEYDTADSANSESNETTAQF
;
A
#
# COMPACT_ATOMS: atom_id res chain seq x y z
N MET A 1 -42.36 -71.54 -23.33
CA MET A 1 -43.24 -70.36 -23.17
C MET A 1 -42.57 -69.29 -22.32
N GLU A 2 -41.99 -69.61 -21.15
CA GLU A 2 -41.24 -68.63 -20.33
C GLU A 2 -40.07 -67.96 -21.08
N ALA A 3 -39.23 -68.73 -21.81
CA ALA A 3 -38.12 -68.16 -22.58
C ALA A 3 -38.57 -67.15 -23.66
N PHE A 4 -39.72 -67.39 -24.29
CA PHE A 4 -40.31 -66.52 -25.31
C PHE A 4 -40.83 -65.21 -24.70
N ARG A 5 -41.45 -65.28 -23.50
CA ARG A 5 -41.90 -64.07 -22.78
C ARG A 5 -40.73 -63.25 -22.22
N ASN A 6 -39.62 -63.89 -21.85
CA ASN A 6 -38.40 -63.18 -21.47
C ASN A 6 -37.81 -62.37 -22.63
N GLU A 7 -37.81 -62.92 -23.84
CA GLU A 7 -37.38 -62.20 -25.06
C GLU A 7 -38.32 -61.05 -25.42
N GLU A 8 -39.64 -61.24 -25.29
CA GLU A 8 -40.66 -60.21 -25.56
C GLU A 8 -40.53 -59.01 -24.60
N ILE A 9 -40.43 -59.26 -23.28
CA ILE A 9 -40.24 -58.21 -22.28
C ILE A 9 -38.87 -57.53 -22.44
N ALA A 10 -37.81 -58.28 -22.74
CA ALA A 10 -36.49 -57.69 -23.03
C ALA A 10 -36.52 -56.80 -24.28
N GLY A 11 -37.28 -57.17 -25.31
CA GLY A 11 -37.54 -56.36 -26.50
C GLY A 11 -38.28 -55.06 -26.17
N LEU A 12 -39.37 -55.13 -25.41
CA LEU A 12 -40.14 -53.95 -24.98
C LEU A 12 -39.31 -52.99 -24.12
N LEU A 13 -38.48 -53.52 -23.21
CA LEU A 13 -37.53 -52.72 -22.43
C LEU A 13 -36.46 -52.10 -23.33
N GLY A 14 -35.93 -52.85 -24.30
CA GLY A 14 -35.01 -52.35 -25.32
C GLY A 14 -35.59 -51.17 -26.10
N ASP A 15 -36.80 -51.34 -26.63
CA ASP A 15 -37.54 -50.31 -27.39
C ASP A 15 -37.81 -49.07 -26.53
N PHE A 16 -38.25 -49.26 -25.29
CA PHE A 16 -38.47 -48.17 -24.33
C PHE A 16 -37.21 -47.32 -24.14
N TYR A 17 -36.06 -47.96 -23.87
CA TYR A 17 -34.83 -47.22 -23.63
C TYR A 17 -34.20 -46.64 -24.90
N GLN A 18 -34.35 -47.31 -26.05
CA GLN A 18 -33.90 -46.77 -27.34
C GLN A 18 -34.73 -45.55 -27.74
N ALA A 19 -36.05 -45.59 -27.52
CA ALA A 19 -36.93 -44.46 -27.73
C ALA A 19 -36.56 -43.27 -26.82
N HIS A 20 -36.23 -43.54 -25.55
CA HIS A 20 -35.72 -42.52 -24.64
C HIS A 20 -34.41 -41.88 -25.14
N ALA A 21 -33.43 -42.68 -25.59
CA ALA A 21 -32.17 -42.17 -26.12
C ALA A 21 -32.34 -41.32 -27.40
N ASN A 22 -33.42 -41.56 -28.15
CA ASN A 22 -33.78 -40.83 -29.36
C ASN A 22 -34.80 -39.70 -29.12
N GLU A 23 -35.12 -39.39 -27.86
CA GLU A 23 -36.15 -38.40 -27.47
C GLU A 23 -37.55 -38.65 -28.10
N ASN A 24 -37.87 -39.91 -28.43
CA ASN A 24 -39.15 -40.28 -29.06
C ASN A 24 -40.18 -40.72 -28.02
N ARG A 25 -40.95 -39.75 -27.53
CA ARG A 25 -41.94 -39.95 -26.46
C ARG A 25 -43.11 -40.86 -26.83
N GLU A 26 -43.54 -40.85 -28.08
CA GLU A 26 -44.67 -41.66 -28.54
C GLU A 26 -44.35 -43.16 -28.47
N VAL A 27 -43.19 -43.56 -28.99
CA VAL A 27 -42.74 -44.96 -28.94
C VAL A 27 -42.49 -45.42 -27.50
N MET A 28 -41.95 -44.53 -26.67
CA MET A 28 -41.73 -44.80 -25.25
C MET A 28 -43.05 -45.07 -24.50
N GLU A 29 -44.07 -44.23 -24.72
CA GLU A 29 -45.41 -44.39 -24.13
C GLU A 29 -46.11 -45.66 -24.64
N GLN A 30 -45.96 -46.00 -25.93
CA GLN A 30 -46.49 -47.25 -26.49
C GLN A 30 -45.87 -48.48 -25.83
N SER A 31 -44.54 -48.50 -25.64
CA SER A 31 -43.85 -49.59 -24.95
C SER A 31 -44.25 -49.70 -23.48
N LEU A 32 -44.39 -48.57 -22.78
CA LEU A 32 -44.90 -48.52 -21.41
C LEU A 32 -46.32 -49.07 -21.29
N MET A 33 -47.24 -48.64 -22.15
CA MET A 33 -48.63 -49.13 -22.14
C MET A 33 -48.70 -50.64 -22.38
N LYS A 34 -47.90 -51.16 -23.32
CA LYS A 34 -47.83 -52.61 -23.56
C LYS A 34 -47.33 -53.37 -22.33
N MET A 35 -46.25 -52.91 -21.68
CA MET A 35 -45.73 -53.52 -20.46
C MET A 35 -46.76 -53.46 -19.31
N GLN A 36 -47.44 -52.33 -19.13
CA GLN A 36 -48.51 -52.17 -18.13
C GLN A 36 -49.68 -53.12 -18.38
N ASN A 37 -50.13 -53.23 -19.64
CA ASN A 37 -51.22 -54.13 -20.00
C ASN A 37 -50.85 -55.59 -19.70
N LEU A 38 -49.64 -56.04 -20.06
CA LEU A 38 -49.17 -57.40 -19.78
C LEU A 38 -49.12 -57.72 -18.27
N LEU A 39 -48.70 -56.75 -17.44
CA LEU A 39 -48.70 -56.88 -15.99
C LEU A 39 -50.12 -56.86 -15.39
N TYR A 40 -51.01 -56.03 -15.93
CA TYR A 40 -52.39 -55.89 -15.45
C TYR A 40 -53.28 -57.08 -15.80
N THR A 41 -53.14 -57.64 -17.00
CA THR A 41 -53.89 -58.85 -17.43
C THR A 41 -53.36 -60.13 -16.79
N GLY A 42 -52.19 -60.08 -16.13
CA GLY A 42 -51.50 -61.24 -15.56
C GLY A 42 -50.85 -62.12 -16.62
N GLU A 43 -50.75 -61.65 -17.87
CA GLU A 43 -50.08 -62.36 -18.96
C GLU A 43 -48.57 -62.45 -18.74
N ALA A 44 -47.96 -61.45 -18.10
CA ALA A 44 -46.58 -61.52 -17.61
C ALA A 44 -46.54 -61.24 -16.10
N ASP A 45 -45.70 -61.97 -15.37
CA ASP A 45 -45.38 -61.66 -13.98
C ASP A 45 -44.15 -60.73 -13.91
N SER A 46 -43.62 -60.48 -12.70
CA SER A 46 -42.44 -59.62 -12.52
C SER A 46 -41.11 -60.34 -12.74
N THR A 47 -41.12 -61.65 -13.03
CA THR A 47 -39.91 -62.48 -13.15
C THR A 47 -39.08 -62.10 -14.40
N PRO A 48 -39.64 -61.94 -15.61
CA PRO A 48 -38.91 -61.48 -16.79
C PRO A 48 -38.18 -60.14 -16.60
N PHE A 49 -38.82 -59.20 -15.90
CA PHE A 49 -38.22 -57.89 -15.59
C PHE A 49 -37.03 -58.04 -14.63
N LYS A 50 -37.18 -58.87 -13.60
CA LYS A 50 -36.10 -59.17 -12.64
C LYS A 50 -34.90 -59.80 -13.34
N ASP A 51 -35.14 -60.76 -14.23
CA ASP A 51 -34.08 -61.44 -14.98
C ASP A 51 -33.35 -60.49 -15.93
N TYR A 52 -34.09 -59.60 -16.61
CA TYR A 52 -33.50 -58.55 -17.44
C TYR A 52 -32.54 -57.66 -16.62
N PHE A 53 -33.00 -57.09 -15.51
CA PHE A 53 -32.16 -56.19 -14.71
C PHE A 53 -30.99 -56.90 -14.02
N ASN A 54 -31.17 -58.15 -13.57
CA ASN A 54 -30.06 -58.95 -13.04
C ASN A 54 -29.01 -59.29 -14.11
N SER A 55 -29.44 -59.52 -15.36
CA SER A 55 -28.52 -59.67 -16.50
C SER A 55 -27.74 -58.37 -16.76
N VAL A 56 -28.42 -57.23 -16.69
CA VAL A 56 -27.81 -55.90 -16.83
C VAL A 56 -26.80 -55.63 -15.69
N PHE A 57 -27.14 -55.97 -14.45
CA PHE A 57 -26.22 -55.84 -13.31
C PHE A 57 -25.04 -56.81 -13.38
N GLY A 58 -25.23 -58.01 -13.93
CA GLY A 58 -24.19 -59.05 -14.06
C GLY A 58 -23.28 -58.93 -15.28
N GLY A 59 -23.65 -58.16 -16.31
CA GLY A 59 -22.85 -57.99 -17.54
C GLY A 59 -21.60 -57.12 -17.34
N ARG A 60 -20.52 -57.35 -18.11
CA ARG A 60 -19.40 -56.38 -18.22
C ARG A 60 -19.84 -55.16 -19.04
N THR A 61 -20.62 -54.27 -18.45
CA THR A 61 -20.87 -52.95 -19.01
C THR A 61 -19.67 -52.04 -18.74
N PRO A 62 -19.40 -51.00 -19.56
CA PRO A 62 -18.37 -49.98 -19.27
C PRO A 62 -18.54 -49.39 -17.86
N TYR A 63 -19.78 -49.31 -17.40
CA TYR A 63 -20.18 -48.84 -16.07
C TYR A 63 -19.71 -49.75 -14.92
N ASN A 64 -19.77 -51.08 -15.09
CA ASN A 64 -19.26 -52.05 -14.12
C ASN A 64 -17.72 -52.08 -14.04
N ALA A 65 -17.02 -51.51 -15.03
CA ALA A 65 -15.57 -51.33 -15.02
C ALA A 65 -15.13 -49.93 -14.54
N SER A 66 -16.03 -48.93 -14.56
CA SER A 66 -15.72 -47.52 -14.26
C SER A 66 -16.17 -47.04 -12.89
N LEU A 67 -16.91 -47.84 -12.11
CA LEU A 67 -17.24 -47.54 -10.72
C LEU A 67 -16.39 -48.39 -9.80
N SER A 68 -15.30 -47.80 -9.34
CA SER A 68 -14.61 -48.28 -8.15
C SER A 68 -15.43 -47.84 -6.92
N VAL A 69 -15.43 -48.63 -5.85
CA VAL A 69 -16.04 -48.25 -4.56
C VAL A 69 -15.48 -46.90 -4.04
N SER A 70 -14.34 -46.46 -4.56
CA SER A 70 -13.74 -45.14 -4.29
C SER A 70 -14.44 -43.93 -4.93
N ASP A 71 -15.36 -44.11 -5.89
CA ASP A 71 -15.95 -42.99 -6.64
C ASP A 71 -17.17 -42.34 -5.94
N TYR A 72 -17.80 -43.02 -4.98
CA TYR A 72 -18.95 -42.51 -4.22
C TYR A 72 -18.82 -42.82 -2.72
N PRO A 73 -18.58 -41.81 -1.88
CA PRO A 73 -18.41 -41.99 -0.43
C PRO A 73 -19.69 -42.54 0.23
N LYS A 74 -19.55 -43.36 1.26
CA LYS A 74 -20.67 -43.94 2.01
C LYS A 74 -21.57 -42.85 2.62
N GLU A 75 -20.97 -41.73 2.95
CA GLU A 75 -21.57 -40.52 3.49
C GLU A 75 -22.61 -39.90 2.53
N SER A 76 -22.60 -40.27 1.24
CA SER A 76 -23.58 -39.79 0.25
C SER A 76 -24.97 -40.45 0.35
N ILE A 77 -25.12 -41.59 1.05
CA ILE A 77 -26.37 -42.38 1.08
C ILE A 77 -27.58 -41.53 1.44
N ILE A 78 -27.49 -40.76 2.53
CA ILE A 78 -28.62 -39.98 3.06
C ILE A 78 -28.94 -38.79 2.15
N ARG A 79 -27.90 -38.11 1.62
CA ARG A 79 -28.07 -36.98 0.68
C ARG A 79 -28.82 -37.42 -0.56
N GLU A 80 -28.38 -38.51 -1.19
CA GLU A 80 -28.99 -39.03 -2.41
C GLU A 80 -30.43 -39.52 -2.18
N LEU A 81 -30.70 -40.20 -1.06
CA LEU A 81 -32.06 -40.61 -0.70
C LEU A 81 -32.99 -39.40 -0.51
N LEU A 82 -32.52 -38.35 0.17
CA LEU A 82 -33.33 -37.15 0.41
C LEU A 82 -33.52 -36.30 -0.85
N GLN A 83 -32.50 -36.16 -1.70
CA GLN A 83 -32.65 -35.50 -3.00
C GLN A 83 -33.73 -36.17 -3.85
N ASN A 84 -33.74 -37.51 -3.90
CA ASN A 84 -34.78 -38.28 -4.58
C ASN A 84 -36.14 -38.09 -3.92
N THR A 85 -36.20 -38.19 -2.58
CA THR A 85 -37.41 -37.99 -1.79
C THR A 85 -38.06 -36.64 -2.11
N PHE A 86 -37.31 -35.53 -1.98
CA PHE A 86 -37.83 -34.19 -2.23
C PHE A 86 -38.12 -33.88 -3.72
N GLY A 87 -37.58 -34.68 -4.64
CA GLY A 87 -37.87 -34.59 -6.08
C GLY A 87 -39.12 -35.34 -6.56
N CYS A 88 -39.79 -36.09 -5.67
CA CYS A 88 -40.98 -36.87 -5.99
C CYS A 88 -42.22 -35.99 -6.28
N TYR A 89 -43.33 -36.61 -6.68
CA TYR A 89 -44.61 -35.93 -6.87
C TYR A 89 -45.37 -35.92 -5.55
N TYR A 90 -45.89 -34.74 -5.17
CA TYR A 90 -46.63 -34.55 -3.93
C TYR A 90 -47.93 -33.80 -4.20
N SER A 91 -49.05 -34.41 -3.84
CA SER A 91 -50.36 -33.76 -3.79
C SER A 91 -50.54 -32.89 -2.53
N ASP A 92 -49.89 -33.23 -1.41
CA ASP A 92 -49.85 -32.44 -0.18
C ASP A 92 -48.65 -31.46 -0.22
N PRO A 93 -48.85 -30.14 0.00
CA PRO A 93 -47.72 -29.21 0.13
C PRO A 93 -46.83 -29.49 1.34
N ASP A 94 -47.32 -30.17 2.39
CA ASP A 94 -46.50 -30.57 3.54
C ASP A 94 -45.83 -31.94 3.27
N ILE A 95 -44.58 -31.90 2.82
CA ILE A 95 -43.77 -33.10 2.57
C ILE A 95 -43.30 -33.64 3.91
N LYS A 96 -43.74 -34.87 4.23
CA LYS A 96 -43.44 -35.56 5.48
C LYS A 96 -42.52 -36.73 5.19
N VAL A 97 -41.39 -36.74 5.87
CA VAL A 97 -40.34 -37.76 5.79
C VAL A 97 -40.08 -38.29 7.20
N LEU A 98 -40.00 -39.60 7.35
CA LEU A 98 -39.77 -40.28 8.60
C LEU A 98 -38.58 -41.21 8.47
N PHE A 99 -37.53 -40.98 9.25
CA PHE A 99 -36.47 -41.95 9.50
C PHE A 99 -36.77 -42.71 10.81
N ASN A 100 -36.79 -44.03 10.77
CA ASN A 100 -36.85 -44.89 11.95
C ASN A 100 -35.63 -45.82 11.96
N PHE A 101 -34.84 -45.74 13.03
CA PHE A 101 -33.73 -46.64 13.28
C PHE A 101 -34.24 -47.89 13.99
N GLU A 102 -34.00 -49.04 13.38
CA GLU A 102 -34.44 -50.36 13.86
C GLU A 102 -33.21 -51.16 14.37
N GLN A 103 -33.42 -52.40 14.79
CA GLN A 103 -32.33 -53.30 15.21
C GLN A 103 -31.45 -53.75 14.02
N ASP A 104 -30.27 -54.31 14.33
CA ASP A 104 -29.38 -54.98 13.38
C ASP A 104 -28.93 -54.14 12.16
N GLY A 105 -28.76 -52.82 12.35
CA GLY A 105 -28.26 -51.92 11.30
C GLY A 105 -29.32 -51.48 10.27
N GLU A 106 -30.61 -51.77 10.49
CA GLU A 106 -31.69 -51.41 9.59
C GLU A 106 -32.19 -49.96 9.78
N VAL A 107 -32.34 -49.23 8.68
CA VAL A 107 -32.90 -47.87 8.66
C VAL A 107 -34.11 -47.85 7.74
N ARG A 108 -35.25 -47.42 8.27
CA ARG A 108 -36.51 -47.25 7.52
C ARG A 108 -36.75 -45.77 7.24
N LEU A 109 -36.90 -45.42 5.97
CA LEU A 109 -37.28 -44.11 5.47
C LEU A 109 -38.68 -44.19 4.86
N THR A 110 -39.63 -43.40 5.36
CA THR A 110 -41.01 -43.35 4.84
C THR A 110 -41.40 -41.92 4.48
N TYR A 111 -42.05 -41.71 3.33
CA TYR A 111 -42.48 -40.38 2.90
C TYR A 111 -43.80 -40.37 2.11
N ASN A 112 -44.51 -39.25 2.18
CA ASN A 112 -45.93 -39.11 1.75
C ASN A 112 -46.12 -38.72 0.28
N GLU A 113 -45.24 -39.15 -0.62
CA GLU A 113 -45.41 -38.85 -2.04
C GLU A 113 -46.65 -39.53 -2.66
N ASP A 114 -46.97 -39.18 -3.90
CA ASP A 114 -48.10 -39.78 -4.63
C ASP A 114 -47.83 -41.24 -5.07
N GLY A 115 -46.56 -41.64 -5.16
CA GLY A 115 -46.10 -42.99 -5.50
C GLY A 115 -45.47 -43.08 -6.90
N PHE A 116 -44.55 -44.03 -7.07
CA PHE A 116 -43.80 -44.19 -8.32
C PHE A 116 -44.67 -44.77 -9.44
N THR A 117 -44.42 -44.31 -10.67
CA THR A 117 -44.97 -44.89 -11.90
C THR A 117 -44.08 -46.04 -12.39
N LEU A 118 -44.61 -46.89 -13.29
CA LEU A 118 -43.80 -47.95 -13.90
C LEU A 118 -42.56 -47.38 -14.60
N GLU A 119 -42.72 -46.31 -15.37
CA GLU A 119 -41.64 -45.59 -16.03
C GLU A 119 -40.50 -45.21 -15.06
N GLN A 120 -40.87 -44.65 -13.91
CA GLN A 120 -39.91 -44.23 -12.88
C GLN A 120 -39.18 -45.42 -12.26
N ILE A 121 -39.87 -46.53 -12.01
CA ILE A 121 -39.25 -47.77 -11.52
C ILE A 121 -38.28 -48.35 -12.55
N LEU A 122 -38.62 -48.32 -13.84
CA LEU A 122 -37.71 -48.76 -14.90
C LEU A 122 -36.44 -47.91 -14.90
N TYR A 123 -36.55 -46.59 -14.80
CA TYR A 123 -35.39 -45.72 -14.67
C TYR A 123 -34.58 -45.98 -13.39
N TYR A 124 -35.24 -46.18 -12.24
CA TYR A 124 -34.59 -46.45 -10.96
C TYR A 124 -33.73 -47.72 -11.00
N LEU A 125 -34.23 -48.77 -11.66
CA LEU A 125 -33.55 -50.07 -11.77
C LEU A 125 -32.56 -50.15 -12.95
N SER A 126 -32.61 -49.20 -13.88
CA SER A 126 -31.69 -49.14 -15.04
C SER A 126 -30.28 -48.65 -14.68
N ILE A 127 -29.28 -48.87 -15.53
CA ILE A 127 -27.91 -48.35 -15.36
C ILE A 127 -27.66 -47.18 -16.33
N GLY A 128 -27.08 -46.07 -15.85
CA GLY A 128 -26.64 -44.94 -16.69
C GLY A 128 -27.75 -44.11 -17.36
N ARG A 129 -29.01 -44.31 -16.99
CA ARG A 129 -30.19 -43.63 -17.56
C ARG A 129 -30.98 -42.92 -16.45
N SER A 130 -31.57 -41.77 -16.77
CA SER A 130 -32.43 -40.93 -15.90
C SER A 130 -33.70 -40.54 -16.66
N ASP A 131 -34.73 -40.02 -15.99
CA ASP A 131 -36.01 -39.68 -16.66
C ASP A 131 -35.92 -38.49 -17.65
N GLY A 132 -34.79 -37.78 -17.67
CA GLY A 132 -34.51 -36.68 -18.61
C GLY A 132 -35.09 -35.32 -18.22
N ASP A 133 -35.78 -35.22 -17.08
CA ASP A 133 -36.31 -33.94 -16.58
C ASP A 133 -35.21 -33.10 -15.93
N LYS A 134 -34.64 -32.16 -16.71
CA LYS A 134 -33.62 -31.21 -16.25
C LYS A 134 -34.07 -30.31 -15.09
N SER A 135 -35.38 -30.11 -14.90
CA SER A 135 -35.93 -29.32 -13.78
C SER A 135 -35.91 -30.10 -12.45
N ARG A 136 -35.72 -31.42 -12.50
CA ARG A 136 -35.73 -32.32 -11.35
C ARG A 136 -34.39 -33.03 -11.22
N GLU A 137 -33.31 -32.25 -11.11
CA GLU A 137 -31.97 -32.77 -10.82
C GLU A 137 -31.98 -33.82 -9.69
N GLY A 138 -31.25 -34.92 -9.89
CA GLY A 138 -31.12 -36.03 -8.94
C GLY A 138 -32.07 -37.21 -9.19
N ARG A 139 -33.06 -37.09 -10.09
CA ARG A 139 -34.08 -38.12 -10.30
C ARG A 139 -33.55 -39.31 -11.10
N PHE A 140 -33.10 -40.33 -10.37
CA PHE A 140 -32.78 -41.68 -10.87
C PHE A 140 -31.51 -41.83 -11.73
N GLY A 141 -30.57 -40.89 -11.58
CA GLY A 141 -29.26 -40.90 -12.24
C GLY A 141 -28.24 -41.86 -11.60
N VAL A 142 -26.94 -41.57 -11.78
CA VAL A 142 -25.82 -42.36 -11.21
C VAL A 142 -25.82 -42.33 -9.67
N GLY A 143 -26.20 -41.20 -9.07
CA GLY A 143 -26.21 -40.98 -7.61
C GLY A 143 -27.18 -41.87 -6.82
N SER A 144 -28.42 -42.06 -7.29
CA SER A 144 -29.38 -42.96 -6.61
C SER A 144 -28.91 -44.42 -6.58
N LYS A 145 -28.06 -44.80 -7.53
CA LYS A 145 -27.53 -46.17 -7.69
C LYS A 145 -26.30 -46.40 -6.81
N SER A 146 -25.59 -45.34 -6.43
CA SER A 146 -24.50 -45.40 -5.45
C SER A 146 -24.98 -45.88 -4.07
N VAL A 147 -26.25 -45.60 -3.72
CA VAL A 147 -26.86 -46.09 -2.48
C VAL A 147 -26.79 -47.61 -2.41
N PHE A 148 -27.09 -48.32 -3.52
CA PHE A 148 -27.06 -49.78 -3.55
C PHE A 148 -25.66 -50.36 -3.33
N MET A 149 -24.62 -49.63 -3.73
CA MET A 149 -23.22 -50.05 -3.57
C MET A 149 -22.70 -49.86 -2.14
N ASN A 150 -23.33 -48.97 -1.37
CA ASN A 150 -22.89 -48.60 -0.03
C ASN A 150 -23.74 -49.22 1.10
N VAL A 151 -24.79 -49.98 0.76
CA VAL A 151 -25.61 -50.73 1.72
C VAL A 151 -25.50 -52.24 1.47
N GLU A 152 -25.77 -53.06 2.49
CA GLU A 152 -25.81 -54.52 2.35
C GLU A 152 -27.01 -54.95 1.49
N TRP A 153 -28.16 -54.31 1.73
CA TRP A 153 -29.36 -54.46 0.91
C TRP A 153 -30.29 -53.26 1.10
N LEU A 154 -31.13 -53.03 0.09
CA LEU A 154 -32.19 -52.02 0.10
C LEU A 154 -33.48 -52.64 -0.41
N LYS A 155 -34.58 -52.35 0.28
CA LYS A 155 -35.94 -52.70 -0.07
C LYS A 155 -36.74 -51.42 -0.27
N LEU A 156 -37.50 -51.33 -1.35
CA LEU A 156 -38.39 -50.19 -1.62
C LEU A 156 -39.81 -50.69 -1.86
N ARG A 157 -40.79 -49.95 -1.33
CA ARG A 157 -42.22 -50.14 -1.59
C ARG A 157 -42.85 -48.80 -1.93
N SER A 158 -43.53 -48.71 -3.07
CA SER A 158 -44.19 -47.49 -3.54
C SER A 158 -45.34 -47.86 -4.46
N ASN A 159 -46.55 -47.35 -4.21
CA ASN A 159 -47.74 -47.67 -4.99
C ASN A 159 -47.89 -49.21 -5.17
N ASN A 160 -47.93 -49.72 -6.40
CA ASN A 160 -48.05 -51.16 -6.69
C ASN A 160 -46.69 -51.85 -6.85
N PHE A 161 -45.61 -51.22 -6.42
CA PHE A 161 -44.24 -51.68 -6.66
C PHE A 161 -43.54 -52.04 -5.35
N ASN A 162 -42.84 -53.17 -5.37
CA ASN A 162 -41.94 -53.60 -4.30
C ASN A 162 -40.70 -54.27 -4.92
N PHE A 163 -39.50 -53.88 -4.50
CA PHE A 163 -38.30 -54.62 -4.85
C PHE A 163 -37.29 -54.66 -3.71
N ARG A 164 -36.38 -55.64 -3.77
CA ARG A 164 -35.22 -55.77 -2.89
C ARG A 164 -33.95 -56.02 -3.69
N ILE A 165 -32.98 -55.14 -3.53
CA ILE A 165 -31.63 -55.23 -4.09
C ILE A 165 -30.67 -55.62 -2.97
N VAL A 166 -29.76 -56.54 -3.24
CA VAL A 166 -28.71 -57.00 -2.34
C VAL A 166 -27.36 -56.72 -2.98
N ASN A 167 -26.40 -56.27 -2.18
CA ASN A 167 -25.02 -56.07 -2.56
C ASN A 167 -24.17 -57.25 -2.09
N ASP A 168 -23.64 -58.03 -3.03
CA ASP A 168 -22.85 -59.24 -2.78
C ASP A 168 -21.40 -58.95 -3.16
N ALA A 169 -20.66 -58.30 -2.25
CA ALA A 169 -19.27 -57.87 -2.43
C ALA A 169 -19.03 -57.01 -3.69
N GLY A 170 -19.89 -56.02 -3.93
CA GLY A 170 -19.81 -55.10 -5.07
C GLY A 170 -20.61 -55.55 -6.30
N ILE A 171 -21.27 -56.72 -6.25
CA ILE A 171 -22.17 -57.19 -7.30
C ILE A 171 -23.62 -57.00 -6.85
N LEU A 172 -24.36 -56.12 -7.53
CA LEU A 172 -25.76 -55.86 -7.25
C LEU A 172 -26.65 -56.98 -7.82
N LYS A 173 -27.63 -57.43 -7.03
CA LYS A 173 -28.64 -58.43 -7.44
C LYS A 173 -30.02 -58.03 -6.94
N ILE A 174 -31.02 -58.01 -7.83
CA ILE A 174 -32.43 -57.95 -7.47
C ILE A 174 -32.89 -59.33 -6.99
N ARG A 175 -33.17 -59.45 -5.70
CA ARG A 175 -33.70 -60.70 -5.11
C ARG A 175 -35.22 -60.78 -5.21
N GLU A 176 -35.90 -59.67 -4.95
CA GLU A 176 -37.36 -59.55 -4.99
C GLU A 176 -37.73 -58.42 -5.96
N LEU A 177 -38.68 -58.66 -6.86
CA LEU A 177 -39.31 -57.64 -7.70
C LEU A 177 -40.77 -58.02 -7.88
N ASN A 178 -41.67 -57.11 -7.52
CA ASN A 178 -43.10 -57.23 -7.71
C ASN A 178 -43.62 -55.90 -8.22
N LEU A 179 -44.07 -55.87 -9.47
CA LEU A 179 -44.61 -54.71 -10.17
C LEU A 179 -46.15 -54.60 -10.04
N THR A 180 -46.79 -55.55 -9.34
CA THR A 180 -48.24 -55.64 -9.11
C THR A 180 -48.57 -55.88 -7.63
N ALA A 181 -47.71 -55.40 -6.73
CA ALA A 181 -47.89 -55.50 -5.28
C ALA A 181 -49.14 -54.72 -4.82
N PRO A 182 -49.70 -55.04 -3.62
CA PRO A 182 -50.77 -54.24 -3.02
C PRO A 182 -50.36 -52.77 -2.89
N VAL A 183 -51.29 -51.87 -3.24
CA VAL A 183 -51.09 -50.42 -3.24
C VAL A 183 -50.57 -49.96 -1.86
N PHE A 184 -49.37 -49.38 -1.84
CA PHE A 184 -48.81 -48.67 -0.70
C PHE A 184 -48.91 -47.17 -0.95
N LYS A 185 -49.58 -46.44 -0.04
CA LYS A 185 -49.72 -44.98 -0.16
C LYS A 185 -48.46 -44.29 0.37
N GLY A 186 -47.78 -43.54 -0.48
CA GLY A 186 -46.44 -43.01 -0.20
C GLY A 186 -45.34 -43.96 -0.66
N THR A 187 -44.15 -43.78 -0.11
CA THR A 187 -43.00 -44.67 -0.35
C THR A 187 -42.27 -45.01 0.93
N GLU A 188 -41.87 -46.26 1.04
CA GLU A 188 -41.05 -46.82 2.11
C GLU A 188 -39.77 -47.39 1.53
N ILE A 189 -38.63 -47.00 2.08
CA ILE A 189 -37.31 -47.53 1.78
C ILE A 189 -36.73 -48.09 3.08
N VAL A 190 -36.34 -49.35 3.08
CA VAL A 190 -35.62 -49.99 4.19
C VAL A 190 -34.27 -50.42 3.68
N PHE A 191 -33.19 -49.98 4.32
CA PHE A 191 -31.84 -50.37 3.94
C PHE A 191 -31.03 -50.80 5.15
N LYS A 192 -30.06 -51.68 4.93
CA LYS A 192 -29.18 -52.19 5.98
C LYS A 192 -27.74 -51.75 5.77
N VAL A 193 -27.15 -51.21 6.82
CA VAL A 193 -25.73 -50.86 6.94
C VAL A 193 -25.13 -51.56 8.18
N SER A 194 -23.83 -51.42 8.41
CA SER A 194 -23.24 -51.89 9.67
C SER A 194 -23.81 -51.10 10.86
N GLU A 195 -23.83 -51.70 12.06
CA GLU A 195 -24.33 -51.03 13.27
C GLU A 195 -23.54 -49.75 13.61
N GLU A 196 -22.23 -49.75 13.37
CA GLU A 196 -21.39 -48.55 13.54
C GLU A 196 -21.85 -47.41 12.61
N GLU A 197 -22.13 -47.74 11.35
CA GLU A 197 -22.56 -46.77 10.35
C GLU A 197 -23.96 -46.25 10.64
N GLN A 198 -24.87 -47.15 11.05
CA GLN A 198 -26.20 -46.80 11.49
C GLN A 198 -26.15 -45.81 12.67
N ALA A 199 -25.26 -46.02 13.64
CA ALA A 199 -25.08 -45.14 14.78
C ALA A 199 -24.61 -43.75 14.34
N LYS A 200 -23.66 -43.64 13.40
CA LYS A 200 -23.21 -42.35 12.83
C LYS A 200 -24.33 -41.61 12.10
N ILE A 201 -25.09 -42.32 11.25
CA ILE A 201 -26.24 -41.75 10.54
C ILE A 201 -27.28 -41.21 11.53
N LYS A 202 -27.58 -41.99 12.57
CA LYS A 202 -28.52 -41.61 13.65
C LYS A 202 -28.05 -40.38 14.39
N GLU A 203 -26.79 -40.38 14.82
CA GLU A 203 -26.14 -39.27 15.52
C GLU A 203 -26.28 -37.97 14.71
N ASN A 204 -25.91 -38.00 13.43
CA ASN A 204 -25.96 -36.85 12.54
C ASN A 204 -27.39 -36.33 12.34
N LEU A 205 -28.36 -37.21 12.08
CA LEU A 205 -29.76 -36.82 11.89
C LEU A 205 -30.38 -36.26 13.18
N VAL A 206 -30.01 -36.74 14.36
CA VAL A 206 -30.54 -36.23 15.65
C VAL A 206 -29.94 -34.87 16.03
N ASN A 207 -28.73 -34.57 15.57
CA ASN A 207 -27.94 -33.45 16.05
C ASN A 207 -27.56 -32.39 15.00
N LEU A 208 -28.38 -32.23 13.94
CA LEU A 208 -28.14 -31.27 12.84
C LEU A 208 -27.89 -29.80 13.25
N THR A 209 -28.23 -29.42 14.48
CA THR A 209 -28.11 -28.05 15.02
C THR A 209 -27.01 -27.93 16.08
N ILE A 210 -26.22 -28.98 16.28
CA ILE A 210 -25.21 -29.06 17.36
C ILE A 210 -23.79 -29.12 16.78
N HIS A 211 -23.57 -29.89 15.73
CA HIS A 211 -22.32 -30.01 14.98
C HIS A 211 -22.62 -30.33 13.52
N LYS A 212 -21.63 -30.13 12.65
CA LYS A 212 -21.73 -30.55 11.26
C LYS A 212 -21.73 -32.10 11.15
N GLY A 213 -22.75 -32.64 10.49
CA GLY A 213 -22.81 -34.07 10.14
C GLY A 213 -21.99 -34.43 8.90
N GLU A 214 -21.46 -35.66 8.88
CA GLU A 214 -20.78 -36.30 7.75
C GLU A 214 -21.77 -36.66 6.64
N TYR A 215 -22.94 -37.21 7.01
CA TYR A 215 -23.97 -37.71 6.10
C TYR A 215 -24.90 -36.64 5.56
N ILE A 216 -25.26 -35.68 6.41
CA ILE A 216 -26.11 -34.55 6.04
C ILE A 216 -25.96 -33.43 7.05
N ASN A 217 -26.16 -32.19 6.62
CA ASN A 217 -26.18 -31.02 7.49
C ASN A 217 -27.43 -30.14 7.29
N LEU A 218 -27.61 -29.18 8.20
CA LEU A 218 -28.75 -28.25 8.20
C LEU A 218 -28.85 -27.39 6.94
N VAL A 219 -27.71 -26.96 6.38
CA VAL A 219 -27.65 -26.08 5.21
C VAL A 219 -28.09 -26.84 3.96
N GLU A 220 -27.67 -28.10 3.81
CA GLU A 220 -28.10 -29.00 2.73
C GLU A 220 -29.62 -29.20 2.72
N PHE A 221 -30.24 -29.33 3.89
CA PHE A 221 -31.71 -29.36 4.00
C PHE A 221 -32.37 -28.08 3.47
N CYS A 222 -31.78 -26.92 3.76
CA CYS A 222 -32.29 -25.63 3.28
C CYS A 222 -32.10 -25.46 1.77
N PHE A 223 -31.00 -25.95 1.19
CA PHE A 223 -30.81 -25.96 -0.26
C PHE A 223 -31.77 -26.89 -0.98
N ALA A 224 -31.94 -28.11 -0.45
CA ALA A 224 -32.92 -29.05 -0.97
C ALA A 224 -34.31 -28.43 -0.97
N PHE A 225 -34.67 -27.70 0.09
CA PHE A 225 -35.91 -26.94 0.14
C PHE A 225 -35.98 -25.88 -0.97
N ILE A 226 -34.97 -25.01 -1.11
CA ILE A 226 -35.01 -23.93 -2.11
C ILE A 226 -35.16 -24.49 -3.53
N ARG A 227 -34.34 -25.48 -3.91
CA ARG A 227 -34.34 -26.07 -5.25
C ARG A 227 -35.65 -26.81 -5.59
N LYS A 228 -36.40 -27.27 -4.58
CA LYS A 228 -37.55 -28.17 -4.78
C LYS A 228 -38.88 -27.58 -4.27
N LYS A 229 -38.88 -26.39 -3.66
CA LYS A 229 -40.10 -25.72 -3.13
C LYS A 229 -41.12 -25.42 -4.23
N GLN A 230 -40.67 -25.12 -5.44
CA GLN A 230 -41.53 -24.74 -6.58
C GLN A 230 -42.04 -25.93 -7.40
N LEU A 231 -41.58 -27.17 -7.17
CA LEU A 231 -41.92 -28.30 -8.03
C LEU A 231 -43.40 -28.72 -7.93
N GLY A 232 -44.25 -28.28 -8.85
CA GLY A 232 -45.65 -28.74 -8.96
C GLY A 232 -45.81 -30.17 -9.50
N ARG A 233 -47.06 -30.61 -9.68
CA ARG A 233 -47.38 -31.81 -10.48
C ARG A 233 -47.37 -31.38 -11.95
N PHE A 234 -46.62 -32.07 -12.81
CA PHE A 234 -46.60 -31.83 -14.27
C PHE A 234 -46.68 -30.36 -14.72
N GLY A 235 -45.65 -29.54 -14.46
CA GLY A 235 -45.58 -28.17 -14.96
C GLY A 235 -46.56 -27.17 -14.33
N GLU A 236 -47.23 -27.52 -13.23
CA GLU A 236 -48.04 -26.58 -12.44
C GLU A 236 -47.22 -25.44 -11.81
N ALA A 237 -47.89 -24.29 -11.63
CA ALA A 237 -47.34 -23.06 -11.06
C ALA A 237 -46.77 -23.24 -9.64
N GLU A 238 -45.86 -22.32 -9.26
CA GLU A 238 -45.18 -22.29 -7.97
C GLU A 238 -46.10 -22.58 -6.78
N ASN A 239 -45.71 -23.49 -5.89
CA ASN A 239 -46.39 -23.70 -4.61
C ASN A 239 -45.60 -23.03 -3.47
N PRO A 240 -45.88 -21.75 -3.15
CA PRO A 240 -45.13 -21.01 -2.14
C PRO A 240 -45.33 -21.53 -0.71
N ASN A 241 -46.34 -22.39 -0.49
CA ASN A 241 -46.71 -22.93 0.81
C ASN A 241 -46.12 -24.32 1.09
N ARG A 242 -45.25 -24.84 0.21
CA ARG A 242 -44.59 -26.12 0.42
C ARG A 242 -43.73 -26.09 1.68
N THR A 243 -43.77 -27.17 2.46
CA THR A 243 -42.94 -27.34 3.67
C THR A 243 -42.27 -28.71 3.69
N PHE A 244 -41.05 -28.79 4.19
CA PHE A 244 -40.34 -30.06 4.41
C PHE A 244 -40.35 -30.39 5.88
N ASN A 245 -40.80 -31.58 6.25
CA ASN A 245 -40.92 -32.05 7.62
C ASN A 245 -40.23 -33.41 7.75
N VAL A 246 -39.15 -33.48 8.52
CA VAL A 246 -38.34 -34.68 8.70
C VAL A 246 -38.38 -35.08 10.17
N ALA A 247 -38.99 -36.23 10.46
CA ALA A 247 -39.00 -36.83 11.79
C ALA A 247 -37.95 -37.93 11.87
N VAL A 248 -37.24 -37.99 13.00
CA VAL A 248 -36.22 -38.99 13.32
C VAL A 248 -36.69 -39.77 14.53
N MET A 249 -36.82 -41.08 14.39
CA MET A 249 -37.28 -42.01 15.42
C MET A 249 -36.27 -43.13 15.64
N ASP A 250 -36.28 -43.68 16.85
CA ASP A 250 -35.48 -44.84 17.25
C ASP A 250 -36.39 -45.86 17.90
N MET A 251 -36.50 -47.05 17.30
CA MET A 251 -37.42 -48.09 17.73
C MET A 251 -38.85 -47.55 17.94
N GLY A 252 -39.29 -46.66 17.03
CA GLY A 252 -40.61 -46.02 17.06
C GLY A 252 -40.76 -44.85 18.06
N LYS A 253 -39.71 -44.45 18.78
CA LYS A 253 -39.74 -43.29 19.69
C LYS A 253 -39.16 -42.05 18.99
N PRO A 254 -39.84 -40.89 19.01
CA PRO A 254 -39.34 -39.67 18.39
C PRO A 254 -38.12 -39.12 19.13
N LEU A 255 -37.06 -38.83 18.37
CA LEU A 255 -35.83 -38.19 18.87
C LEU A 255 -35.75 -36.71 18.46
N ALA A 256 -36.05 -36.42 17.19
CA ALA A 256 -36.02 -35.06 16.66
C ALA A 256 -37.03 -34.89 15.52
N VAL A 257 -37.57 -33.68 15.37
CA VAL A 257 -38.42 -33.30 14.24
C VAL A 257 -37.91 -31.97 13.69
N TYR A 258 -37.61 -31.95 12.40
CA TYR A 258 -37.16 -30.76 11.69
C TYR A 258 -38.21 -30.30 10.70
N LYS A 259 -38.37 -28.99 10.58
CA LYS A 259 -39.25 -28.40 9.58
C LYS A 259 -38.58 -27.24 8.86
N VAL A 260 -38.61 -27.23 7.54
CA VAL A 260 -38.12 -26.12 6.71
C VAL A 260 -39.31 -25.48 6.00
N ILE A 261 -39.47 -24.17 6.14
CA ILE A 261 -40.57 -23.41 5.57
C ILE A 261 -40.07 -22.11 4.93
N ARG A 262 -40.81 -21.60 3.95
CA ARG A 262 -40.70 -20.19 3.56
C ARG A 262 -41.45 -19.35 4.60
N TYR A 263 -40.79 -18.33 5.12
CA TYR A 263 -41.36 -17.44 6.13
C TYR A 263 -41.19 -15.98 5.69
N GLN A 264 -42.18 -15.15 5.98
CA GLN A 264 -42.11 -13.71 5.79
C GLN A 264 -42.95 -13.08 6.90
N LYS A 265 -42.35 -12.19 7.69
CA LYS A 265 -43.02 -11.62 8.87
C LYS A 265 -44.01 -10.52 8.47
N THR A 266 -43.58 -9.60 7.62
CA THR A 266 -44.41 -8.54 7.03
C THR A 266 -44.22 -8.51 5.51
N PRO A 267 -45.18 -7.99 4.72
CA PRO A 267 -45.02 -7.87 3.27
C PRO A 267 -43.80 -7.08 2.82
N ASP A 268 -43.28 -6.18 3.67
CA ASP A 268 -42.11 -5.32 3.41
C ASP A 268 -40.77 -5.99 3.76
N ASP A 269 -40.80 -7.08 4.53
CA ASP A 269 -39.62 -7.88 4.86
C ASP A 269 -39.22 -8.80 3.70
N ASP A 270 -37.92 -9.08 3.55
CA ASP A 270 -37.49 -10.13 2.61
C ASP A 270 -38.00 -11.50 3.09
N PRO A 271 -38.48 -12.36 2.17
CA PRO A 271 -38.82 -13.72 2.53
C PRO A 271 -37.55 -14.47 2.95
N THR A 272 -37.68 -15.31 3.97
CA THR A 272 -36.61 -16.14 4.52
C THR A 272 -36.96 -17.63 4.45
N VAL A 273 -35.94 -18.48 4.50
CA VAL A 273 -36.07 -19.91 4.76
C VAL A 273 -35.87 -20.12 6.25
N ARG A 274 -36.93 -20.52 6.94
CA ARG A 274 -36.91 -20.80 8.38
C ARG A 274 -36.75 -22.29 8.63
N PHE A 275 -35.73 -22.64 9.41
CA PHE A 275 -35.48 -23.98 9.92
C PHE A 275 -35.97 -24.09 11.37
N LEU A 276 -36.87 -25.02 11.62
CA LEU A 276 -37.42 -25.32 12.94
C LEU A 276 -36.94 -26.69 13.42
N GLN A 277 -36.70 -26.80 14.71
CA GLN A 277 -36.47 -28.08 15.40
C GLN A 277 -37.46 -28.21 16.55
N ASN A 278 -38.17 -29.34 16.60
CA ASN A 278 -39.18 -29.66 17.61
C ASN A 278 -40.20 -28.52 17.78
N GLY A 279 -40.61 -27.90 16.67
CA GLY A 279 -41.58 -26.80 16.62
C GLY A 279 -41.04 -25.41 16.97
N LYS A 280 -39.76 -25.27 17.35
CA LYS A 280 -39.13 -23.98 17.66
C LYS A 280 -38.26 -23.51 16.50
N SER A 281 -38.34 -22.22 16.15
CA SER A 281 -37.44 -21.60 15.18
C SER A 281 -36.00 -21.67 15.70
N VAL A 282 -35.10 -22.19 14.88
CA VAL A 282 -33.67 -22.31 15.20
C VAL A 282 -32.86 -21.28 14.41
N ILE A 283 -33.09 -21.20 13.11
CA ILE A 283 -32.38 -20.28 12.20
C ILE A 283 -33.25 -19.89 11.02
N GLU A 284 -33.05 -18.67 10.54
CA GLU A 284 -33.64 -18.13 9.32
C GLU A 284 -32.53 -17.70 8.38
N PHE A 285 -32.70 -17.99 7.10
CA PHE A 285 -31.79 -17.56 6.04
C PHE A 285 -32.52 -16.68 5.03
N ILE A 286 -31.90 -15.58 4.63
CA ILE A 286 -32.23 -14.96 3.33
C ILE A 286 -31.64 -15.85 2.24
N TRP A 287 -32.31 -15.92 1.09
CA TRP A 287 -31.76 -16.64 -0.07
C TRP A 287 -31.80 -15.79 -1.34
N HIS A 288 -30.91 -16.11 -2.27
CA HIS A 288 -30.92 -15.59 -3.63
C HIS A 288 -30.76 -16.76 -4.60
N GLU A 289 -31.34 -16.64 -5.80
CA GLU A 289 -31.26 -17.66 -6.83
C GLU A 289 -31.11 -16.96 -8.20
N ASN A 290 -30.10 -17.35 -8.97
CA ASN A 290 -29.87 -16.86 -10.32
C ASN A 290 -29.16 -17.93 -11.15
N GLU A 291 -29.62 -18.20 -12.38
CA GLU A 291 -29.00 -19.20 -13.30
C GLU A 291 -28.72 -20.58 -12.66
N GLY A 292 -29.53 -20.99 -11.67
CA GLY A 292 -29.36 -22.24 -10.93
C GLY A 292 -28.34 -22.19 -9.78
N PHE A 293 -27.64 -21.07 -9.60
CA PHE A 293 -26.87 -20.76 -8.40
C PHE A 293 -27.83 -20.37 -7.28
N VAL A 294 -27.69 -20.97 -6.09
CA VAL A 294 -28.52 -20.65 -4.91
C VAL A 294 -27.63 -20.20 -3.77
N TYR A 295 -27.94 -19.07 -3.14
CA TYR A 295 -27.18 -18.50 -2.03
C TYR A 295 -28.03 -18.56 -0.77
N LEU A 296 -27.45 -18.96 0.36
CA LEU A 296 -28.08 -18.95 1.68
C LEU A 296 -27.25 -18.05 2.62
N ILE A 297 -27.92 -17.06 3.21
CA ILE A 297 -27.30 -16.05 4.08
C ILE A 297 -28.00 -16.09 5.43
N PRO A 298 -27.32 -16.42 6.53
CA PRO A 298 -27.95 -16.41 7.85
C PRO A 298 -28.48 -15.03 8.21
N PHE A 299 -29.75 -14.97 8.59
CA PHE A 299 -30.48 -13.74 8.89
C PHE A 299 -30.78 -13.58 10.38
N ALA A 300 -31.31 -14.64 10.99
CA ALA A 300 -31.65 -14.66 12.40
C ALA A 300 -31.36 -16.02 13.02
N VAL A 301 -30.81 -16.03 14.23
CA VAL A 301 -30.51 -17.24 15.01
C VAL A 301 -31.22 -17.17 16.35
N SER A 302 -31.77 -18.30 16.79
CA SER A 302 -32.41 -18.43 18.10
C SER A 302 -31.41 -18.17 19.22
N SER A 303 -31.73 -17.24 20.13
CA SER A 303 -30.87 -16.85 21.25
C SER A 303 -30.49 -18.04 22.14
N ALA A 304 -31.41 -18.98 22.37
CA ALA A 304 -31.20 -20.16 23.21
C ALA A 304 -30.19 -21.18 22.64
N LYS A 305 -29.89 -21.10 21.34
CA LYS A 305 -28.95 -22.00 20.65
C LYS A 305 -27.82 -21.25 19.96
N ARG A 306 -27.65 -19.95 20.23
CA ARG A 306 -26.75 -19.07 19.50
C ARG A 306 -25.32 -19.60 19.46
N ASP A 307 -24.73 -19.88 20.62
CA ASP A 307 -23.31 -20.27 20.68
C ASP A 307 -23.03 -21.60 19.98
N THR A 308 -23.92 -22.59 20.16
CA THR A 308 -23.78 -23.90 19.51
C THR A 308 -24.01 -23.80 18.01
N LEU A 309 -25.06 -23.10 17.58
CA LEU A 309 -25.40 -23.01 16.16
C LEU A 309 -24.39 -22.15 15.40
N VAL A 310 -23.88 -21.08 16.01
CA VAL A 310 -22.79 -20.29 15.41
C VAL A 310 -21.59 -21.19 15.17
N LYS A 311 -21.20 -22.05 16.12
CA LYS A 311 -20.14 -23.05 15.89
C LYS A 311 -20.45 -23.97 14.70
N VAL A 312 -21.68 -24.47 14.59
CA VAL A 312 -22.11 -25.29 13.43
C VAL A 312 -21.93 -24.53 12.11
N LEU A 313 -22.35 -23.26 12.05
CA LEU A 313 -22.23 -22.43 10.84
C LEU A 313 -20.77 -22.03 10.54
N LEU A 314 -19.90 -22.08 11.55
CA LEU A 314 -18.46 -21.80 11.47
C LEU A 314 -17.63 -23.04 11.10
N ASP A 315 -18.16 -24.25 11.32
CA ASP A 315 -17.47 -25.49 11.01
C ASP A 315 -17.12 -25.55 9.53
N LYS A 316 -15.97 -26.15 9.18
CA LYS A 316 -15.60 -26.35 7.77
C LYS A 316 -16.61 -27.27 7.09
N TYR A 317 -17.38 -26.71 6.17
CA TYR A 317 -18.25 -27.48 5.32
C TYR A 317 -17.46 -28.05 4.13
N ASN A 318 -16.73 -29.15 4.34
CA ASN A 318 -16.47 -30.07 3.23
C ASN A 318 -17.80 -30.31 2.51
N TYR A 319 -17.80 -30.25 1.17
CA TYR A 319 -18.56 -31.08 0.23
C TYR A 319 -19.21 -30.31 -0.91
N PHE A 320 -19.68 -31.11 -1.83
CA PHE A 320 -20.15 -30.78 -3.15
C PHE A 320 -21.66 -30.94 -3.32
N SER A 321 -22.13 -30.60 -4.53
CA SER A 321 -23.48 -30.12 -4.92
C SER A 321 -23.86 -28.74 -4.37
N THR A 322 -22.94 -28.15 -3.59
CA THR A 322 -22.91 -26.78 -3.13
C THR A 322 -21.48 -26.27 -3.23
N TYR A 323 -21.25 -25.17 -3.94
CA TYR A 323 -19.92 -24.55 -3.94
C TYR A 323 -19.83 -23.63 -2.75
N GLU A 324 -18.80 -23.78 -1.96
CA GLU A 324 -18.45 -22.78 -0.98
C GLU A 324 -17.28 -22.00 -1.55
N LEU A 325 -17.36 -20.68 -1.44
CA LEU A 325 -16.24 -19.81 -1.71
C LEU A 325 -15.31 -19.77 -0.49
N THR A 326 -14.93 -20.93 0.05
CA THR A 326 -13.75 -21.05 0.91
C THR A 326 -12.60 -21.43 0.00
N GLY A 327 -11.58 -20.57 -0.09
CA GLY A 327 -10.51 -20.66 -1.08
C GLY A 327 -9.90 -22.05 -1.28
N LEU A 328 -9.43 -22.32 -2.49
CA LEU A 328 -8.54 -23.44 -2.82
C LEU A 328 -7.42 -23.56 -1.78
N ILE A 329 -7.46 -24.60 -0.94
CA ILE A 329 -6.32 -24.98 -0.10
C ILE A 329 -5.81 -26.33 -0.58
N LYS A 330 -4.66 -26.30 -1.26
CA LYS A 330 -3.78 -27.45 -1.39
C LYS A 330 -3.37 -27.87 0.02
N SER A 331 -3.50 -29.15 0.30
CA SER A 331 -3.09 -29.79 1.54
C SER A 331 -1.62 -29.49 1.90
N THR A 332 -1.39 -28.66 2.92
CA THR A 332 -0.43 -28.85 4.04
C THR A 332 -0.52 -27.66 5.01
N GLY A 333 -0.80 -27.91 6.30
CA GLY A 333 -0.61 -26.95 7.40
C GLY A 333 -1.76 -26.91 8.40
N GLU A 334 -1.49 -27.23 9.67
CA GLU A 334 -2.46 -27.25 10.78
C GLU A 334 -2.81 -25.86 11.35
N ASP A 335 -2.11 -24.78 10.96
CA ASP A 335 -2.33 -23.44 11.54
C ASP A 335 -3.41 -22.58 10.84
N PHE A 336 -4.13 -23.13 9.86
CA PHE A 336 -5.26 -22.45 9.22
C PHE A 336 -6.60 -22.58 10.00
N ILE A 337 -6.65 -23.40 11.04
CA ILE A 337 -7.89 -23.75 11.76
C ILE A 337 -8.27 -22.70 12.83
N LYS A 338 -7.40 -21.73 13.13
CA LYS A 338 -7.64 -20.72 14.17
C LYS A 338 -8.22 -19.38 13.68
N GLU A 339 -8.37 -19.17 12.37
CA GLU A 339 -8.85 -17.88 11.86
C GLU A 339 -10.02 -17.98 10.85
N LYS A 340 -11.14 -17.38 11.26
CA LYS A 340 -12.08 -16.56 10.45
C LYS A 340 -13.20 -17.26 9.64
N LEU A 341 -14.43 -16.72 9.87
CA LEU A 341 -15.70 -16.92 9.15
C LEU A 341 -15.53 -16.79 7.62
N SER A 342 -15.95 -17.78 6.83
CA SER A 342 -15.76 -17.71 5.36
C SER A 342 -16.91 -18.24 4.47
N ALA A 343 -18.15 -18.38 4.94
CA ALA A 343 -19.21 -18.99 4.13
C ALA A 343 -20.41 -18.06 3.82
N PHE A 344 -20.49 -17.60 2.56
CA PHE A 344 -21.76 -17.73 1.84
C PHE A 344 -21.93 -19.22 1.55
N PHE A 345 -23.06 -19.79 1.95
CA PHE A 345 -23.40 -21.11 1.44
C PHE A 345 -23.90 -20.91 0.02
N ILE A 346 -23.26 -21.54 -0.96
CA ILE A 346 -23.68 -21.43 -2.37
C ILE A 346 -23.94 -22.83 -2.92
N SER A 347 -24.99 -22.95 -3.71
CA SER A 347 -25.35 -24.16 -4.41
C SER A 347 -25.10 -23.98 -5.88
N VAL A 348 -24.14 -24.70 -6.47
CA VAL A 348 -23.77 -24.53 -7.89
C VAL A 348 -24.47 -25.57 -8.76
N PRO A 349 -24.85 -25.23 -10.01
CA PRO A 349 -25.45 -26.18 -10.95
C PRO A 349 -24.55 -27.39 -11.22
N ASN A 350 -25.13 -28.57 -11.39
CA ASN A 350 -24.38 -29.82 -11.59
C ASN A 350 -23.51 -29.80 -12.87
N SER A 351 -23.81 -28.94 -13.83
CA SER A 351 -23.02 -28.76 -15.05
C SER A 351 -21.59 -28.29 -14.77
N TYR A 352 -21.34 -27.60 -13.66
CA TYR A 352 -20.02 -27.05 -13.32
C TYR A 352 -19.22 -27.92 -12.34
N ILE A 353 -19.79 -29.05 -11.95
CA ILE A 353 -19.28 -29.94 -10.90
C ILE A 353 -18.55 -31.12 -11.55
N THR A 354 -17.39 -31.52 -11.03
CA THR A 354 -16.75 -32.77 -11.46
C THR A 354 -17.68 -33.95 -11.26
N THR A 355 -17.52 -34.97 -12.10
CA THR A 355 -18.33 -36.20 -12.11
C THR A 355 -18.34 -36.90 -10.75
N HIS A 356 -17.25 -36.79 -9.98
CA HIS A 356 -17.07 -37.40 -8.67
C HIS A 356 -17.65 -36.57 -7.52
N ARG A 357 -18.15 -35.37 -7.78
CA ARG A 357 -18.61 -34.48 -6.73
C ARG A 357 -17.52 -34.34 -5.62
N THR A 358 -16.25 -34.14 -6.01
CA THR A 358 -15.09 -33.64 -5.19
C THR A 358 -14.59 -32.14 -5.27
N GLY A 359 -14.37 -31.47 -6.42
CA GLY A 359 -14.47 -29.98 -6.60
C GLY A 359 -14.96 -29.49 -7.99
N ILE A 360 -15.14 -28.18 -8.24
CA ILE A 360 -15.54 -27.59 -9.56
C ILE A 360 -14.68 -28.15 -10.70
N ARG A 361 -15.27 -28.32 -11.90
CA ARG A 361 -14.48 -28.67 -13.09
C ARG A 361 -13.51 -27.54 -13.40
N HIS A 362 -12.22 -27.85 -13.51
CA HIS A 362 -11.16 -26.86 -13.76
C HIS A 362 -11.46 -25.93 -14.96
N GLU A 363 -12.08 -26.42 -16.03
CA GLU A 363 -12.49 -25.63 -17.20
C GLU A 363 -13.64 -24.64 -16.95
N CYS A 364 -14.28 -24.69 -15.79
CA CYS A 364 -15.44 -23.87 -15.41
C CYS A 364 -15.15 -22.92 -14.23
N GLU A 365 -13.94 -22.92 -13.68
CA GLU A 365 -13.61 -22.10 -12.50
C GLU A 365 -13.80 -20.60 -12.75
N GLU A 366 -13.41 -20.12 -13.93
CA GLU A 366 -13.58 -18.72 -14.35
C GLU A 366 -15.06 -18.35 -14.48
N GLU A 367 -15.84 -19.15 -15.22
CA GLU A 367 -17.28 -18.94 -15.41
C GLU A 367 -18.06 -18.93 -14.09
N VAL A 368 -17.70 -19.83 -13.16
CA VAL A 368 -18.33 -19.87 -11.83
C VAL A 368 -17.94 -18.65 -10.99
N SER A 369 -16.67 -18.24 -11.02
CA SER A 369 -16.20 -17.03 -10.34
C SER A 369 -16.91 -15.77 -10.85
N GLU A 370 -17.10 -15.64 -12.17
CA GLU A 370 -17.83 -14.53 -12.79
C GLU A 370 -19.31 -14.51 -12.38
N ALA A 371 -19.99 -15.67 -12.43
CA ALA A 371 -21.39 -15.78 -12.05
C ALA A 371 -21.61 -15.38 -10.58
N ILE A 372 -20.74 -15.87 -9.70
CA ILE A 372 -20.75 -15.55 -8.28
C ILE A 372 -20.52 -14.06 -8.04
N ASN A 373 -19.54 -13.45 -8.72
CA ASN A 373 -19.23 -12.04 -8.57
C ASN A 373 -20.40 -11.15 -8.98
N ARG A 374 -21.03 -11.47 -10.10
CA ARG A 374 -22.25 -10.80 -10.58
C ARG A 374 -23.39 -10.90 -9.58
N ASP A 375 -23.63 -12.09 -9.04
CA ASP A 375 -24.74 -12.33 -8.11
C ASP A 375 -24.48 -11.66 -6.74
N LEU A 376 -23.23 -11.70 -6.25
CA LEU A 376 -22.82 -11.00 -5.02
C LEU A 376 -23.02 -9.50 -5.15
N LYS A 377 -22.64 -8.89 -6.28
CA LYS A 377 -22.88 -7.45 -6.53
C LYS A 377 -24.36 -7.09 -6.40
N TYR A 378 -25.22 -7.87 -7.04
CA TYR A 378 -26.68 -7.67 -6.96
C TYR A 378 -27.21 -7.85 -5.53
N MET A 379 -26.73 -8.87 -4.82
CA MET A 379 -27.15 -9.12 -3.44
C MET A 379 -26.70 -8.00 -2.48
N ILE A 380 -25.51 -7.42 -2.67
CA ILE A 380 -25.04 -6.27 -1.88
C ILE A 380 -26.02 -5.10 -2.04
N GLU A 381 -26.38 -4.75 -3.27
CA GLU A 381 -27.32 -3.66 -3.55
C GLU A 381 -28.71 -3.95 -2.95
N LYS A 382 -29.23 -5.16 -3.17
CA LYS A 382 -30.55 -5.60 -2.70
C LYS A 382 -30.66 -5.62 -1.17
N TYR A 383 -29.61 -6.05 -0.47
CA TYR A 383 -29.62 -6.27 0.98
C TYR A 383 -28.93 -5.16 1.78
N SER A 384 -28.58 -4.04 1.12
CA SER A 384 -27.97 -2.84 1.70
C SER A 384 -28.65 -2.35 2.99
N ARG A 385 -29.97 -2.44 3.08
CA ARG A 385 -30.75 -2.08 4.29
C ARG A 385 -30.36 -2.85 5.56
N TYR A 386 -29.73 -4.03 5.43
CA TYR A 386 -29.26 -4.82 6.56
C TYR A 386 -27.80 -4.53 6.91
N PHE A 387 -27.09 -3.74 6.10
CA PHE A 387 -25.67 -3.41 6.31
C PHE A 387 -25.49 -2.23 7.25
N VAL A 388 -26.08 -2.33 8.43
CA VAL A 388 -26.03 -1.28 9.46
C VAL A 388 -25.03 -1.68 10.55
N ILE A 389 -24.07 -0.79 10.81
CA ILE A 389 -23.15 -0.87 11.95
C ILE A 389 -23.67 0.07 13.04
N GLU A 390 -23.86 -0.45 14.25
CA GLU A 390 -24.26 0.33 15.41
C GLU A 390 -23.03 0.65 16.27
N LEU A 391 -22.90 1.92 16.67
CA LEU A 391 -21.89 2.35 17.64
C LEU A 391 -22.51 2.27 19.05
N LEU A 392 -21.97 1.41 19.91
CA LEU A 392 -22.51 1.14 21.24
C LEU A 392 -21.47 1.36 22.35
N PRO A 393 -21.89 1.82 23.54
CA PRO A 393 -20.99 2.00 24.67
C PRO A 393 -20.50 0.63 25.17
N ARG A 394 -19.22 0.55 25.52
CA ARG A 394 -18.65 -0.65 26.15
C ARG A 394 -19.09 -0.74 27.61
N THR A 395 -19.11 -1.96 28.13
CA THR A 395 -19.38 -2.16 29.57
C THR A 395 -18.14 -1.77 30.36
N ASN A 396 -18.28 -0.88 31.35
CA ASN A 396 -17.19 -0.40 32.22
C ASN A 396 -16.07 0.41 31.53
N SER A 397 -16.35 1.10 30.42
CA SER A 397 -15.40 1.99 29.73
C SER A 397 -16.14 3.18 29.11
N ASP A 398 -15.45 4.32 28.99
CA ASP A 398 -15.97 5.51 28.29
C ASP A 398 -15.88 5.38 26.76
N LYS A 399 -15.40 4.23 26.28
CA LYS A 399 -15.19 3.92 24.85
C LYS A 399 -16.37 3.17 24.25
N TYR A 400 -16.39 3.18 22.92
CA TYR A 400 -17.41 2.58 22.10
C TYR A 400 -16.85 1.40 21.28
N TYR A 401 -17.75 0.58 20.77
CA TYR A 401 -17.41 -0.48 19.82
C TYR A 401 -18.46 -0.53 18.71
N MET A 402 -18.03 -0.98 17.53
CA MET A 402 -18.93 -1.23 16.41
C MET A 402 -19.53 -2.62 16.54
N ARG A 403 -20.84 -2.68 16.35
CA ARG A 403 -21.58 -3.95 16.28
C ARG A 403 -22.48 -3.96 15.06
N PRO A 404 -22.33 -4.93 14.15
CA PRO A 404 -23.30 -5.14 13.09
C PRO A 404 -24.69 -5.38 13.67
N LYS A 405 -25.69 -4.63 13.18
CA LYS A 405 -27.08 -4.76 13.62
C LYS A 405 -27.69 -6.10 13.20
N HIS A 406 -27.27 -6.60 12.03
CA HIS A 406 -27.76 -7.82 11.43
C HIS A 406 -26.60 -8.75 11.10
N TYR A 407 -26.80 -10.06 11.29
CA TYR A 407 -25.82 -11.08 10.93
C TYR A 407 -25.45 -11.05 9.45
N VAL A 408 -26.39 -10.66 8.59
CA VAL A 408 -26.16 -10.51 7.14
C VAL A 408 -24.91 -9.67 6.89
N PHE A 409 -24.73 -8.55 7.60
CA PHE A 409 -23.52 -7.74 7.48
C PHE A 409 -22.25 -8.52 7.84
N GLU A 410 -22.24 -9.26 8.96
CA GLU A 410 -21.07 -10.05 9.38
C GLU A 410 -20.70 -11.09 8.32
N PHE A 411 -21.67 -11.76 7.71
CA PHE A 411 -21.40 -12.74 6.65
C PHE A 411 -20.80 -12.10 5.40
N PHE A 412 -21.36 -10.98 4.91
CA PHE A 412 -20.80 -10.25 3.77
C PHE A 412 -19.41 -9.70 4.08
N SER A 413 -19.24 -9.02 5.22
CA SER A 413 -17.97 -8.41 5.62
C SER A 413 -16.85 -9.46 5.74
N ASN A 414 -17.12 -10.57 6.43
CA ASN A 414 -16.13 -11.64 6.57
C ASN A 414 -15.82 -12.27 5.21
N TYR A 415 -16.84 -12.63 4.41
CA TYR A 415 -16.63 -13.23 3.11
C TYR A 415 -15.76 -12.36 2.19
N LEU A 416 -16.05 -11.06 2.13
CA LEU A 416 -15.31 -10.12 1.28
C LEU A 416 -13.88 -9.89 1.77
N SER A 417 -13.63 -10.06 3.07
CA SER A 417 -12.29 -9.98 3.65
C SER A 417 -11.45 -11.24 3.36
N THR A 418 -12.06 -12.42 3.27
CA THR A 418 -11.35 -13.71 3.17
C THR A 418 -11.28 -14.31 1.77
N SER A 419 -12.20 -13.97 0.87
CA SER A 419 -12.26 -14.61 -0.44
C SER A 419 -11.31 -13.97 -1.46
N VAL A 420 -10.68 -14.82 -2.27
CA VAL A 420 -9.77 -14.42 -3.37
C VAL A 420 -10.54 -13.83 -4.55
N MET A 421 -11.85 -14.09 -4.65
CA MET A 421 -12.68 -13.72 -5.80
C MET A 421 -13.26 -12.31 -5.73
N VAL A 422 -12.81 -11.44 -4.81
CA VAL A 422 -13.61 -10.30 -4.33
C VAL A 422 -13.31 -8.95 -4.97
N GLY A 423 -12.23 -8.81 -5.76
CA GLY A 423 -11.70 -7.54 -6.32
C GLY A 423 -12.61 -6.30 -6.20
N ASP A 424 -13.51 -6.11 -7.17
CA ASP A 424 -14.36 -4.91 -7.26
C ASP A 424 -15.49 -4.83 -6.23
N LEU A 425 -15.88 -5.96 -5.63
CA LEU A 425 -17.02 -6.04 -4.71
C LEU A 425 -16.78 -5.40 -3.36
N ARG A 426 -15.51 -5.30 -2.90
CA ARG A 426 -15.19 -4.61 -1.64
C ARG A 426 -15.70 -3.18 -1.69
N SER A 427 -15.46 -2.48 -2.80
CA SER A 427 -15.90 -1.09 -2.94
C SER A 427 -17.42 -0.95 -2.90
N VAL A 428 -18.14 -1.83 -3.59
CA VAL A 428 -19.61 -1.83 -3.65
C VAL A 428 -20.21 -2.11 -2.27
N PHE A 429 -19.64 -3.07 -1.53
CA PHE A 429 -20.10 -3.39 -0.18
C PHE A 429 -19.89 -2.24 0.81
N HIS A 430 -18.68 -1.67 0.89
CA HIS A 430 -18.41 -0.56 1.81
C HIS A 430 -19.29 0.65 1.52
N ASN A 431 -19.51 0.98 0.24
CA ASN A 431 -20.43 2.06 -0.15
C ASN A 431 -21.91 1.78 0.20
N SER A 432 -22.26 0.55 0.57
CA SER A 432 -23.61 0.14 0.97
C SER A 432 -23.80 0.09 2.49
N ILE A 433 -22.77 0.39 3.28
CA ILE A 433 -22.83 0.37 4.74
C ILE A 433 -23.63 1.58 5.25
N SER A 434 -24.24 1.47 6.43
CA SER A 434 -24.82 2.62 7.13
C SER A 434 -24.38 2.60 8.60
N LEU A 435 -24.13 3.78 9.17
CA LEU A 435 -23.67 3.95 10.55
C LEU A 435 -24.81 4.45 11.43
N LEU A 436 -25.16 3.72 12.47
CA LEU A 436 -26.12 4.14 13.49
C LEU A 436 -25.37 4.66 14.72
N LEU A 437 -25.44 5.99 14.92
CA LEU A 437 -24.81 6.67 16.05
C LEU A 437 -25.61 6.49 17.36
N PRO A 438 -24.95 6.63 18.53
CA PRO A 438 -25.62 6.53 19.82
C PRO A 438 -26.78 7.53 19.95
N GLY A 439 -27.97 7.06 20.30
CA GLY A 439 -29.15 7.91 20.53
C GLY A 439 -29.91 8.36 19.29
N LYS A 440 -29.43 8.08 18.07
CA LYS A 440 -30.17 8.34 16.82
C LYS A 440 -31.09 7.16 16.47
N SER A 441 -32.23 7.45 15.84
CA SER A 441 -33.18 6.42 15.39
C SER A 441 -32.91 5.93 13.96
N GLU A 442 -32.27 6.76 13.13
CA GLU A 442 -31.97 6.48 11.72
C GLU A 442 -30.47 6.34 11.52
N ALA A 443 -30.08 5.42 10.65
CA ALA A 443 -28.69 5.17 10.31
C ALA A 443 -28.24 6.12 9.18
N MET A 444 -27.07 6.71 9.33
CA MET A 444 -26.43 7.56 8.33
C MET A 444 -25.89 6.70 7.18
N PRO A 445 -26.21 6.99 5.91
CA PRO A 445 -25.68 6.24 4.77
C PRO A 445 -24.17 6.46 4.59
N TYR A 446 -23.46 5.49 4.03
CA TYR A 446 -22.01 5.58 3.88
C TYR A 446 -21.53 6.79 3.07
N SER A 447 -22.32 7.26 2.11
CA SER A 447 -21.98 8.46 1.33
C SER A 447 -21.75 9.68 2.22
N GLU A 448 -22.59 9.85 3.25
CA GLU A 448 -22.47 10.94 4.23
C GLU A 448 -21.29 10.69 5.17
N VAL A 449 -21.16 9.45 5.69
CA VAL A 449 -20.02 9.03 6.54
C VAL A 449 -18.68 9.32 5.85
N LYS A 450 -18.60 9.01 4.55
CA LYS A 450 -17.43 9.20 3.70
C LYS A 450 -17.10 10.67 3.44
N GLU A 451 -18.12 11.54 3.31
CA GLU A 451 -17.90 12.98 3.06
C GLU A 451 -17.25 13.70 4.25
N ILE A 452 -17.58 13.26 5.46
CA ILE A 452 -17.06 13.81 6.72
C ILE A 452 -15.92 12.97 7.33
N GLY A 453 -15.49 11.93 6.62
CA GLY A 453 -14.50 10.95 7.06
C GLY A 453 -13.10 11.24 6.56
N PHE A 454 -12.14 11.32 7.50
CA PHE A 454 -10.73 11.54 7.23
C PHE A 454 -9.86 10.46 7.89
N PHE A 455 -8.81 10.03 7.21
CA PHE A 455 -7.90 9.02 7.75
C PHE A 455 -6.43 9.41 7.63
N SER A 456 -5.63 8.87 8.56
CA SER A 456 -4.17 8.81 8.54
C SER A 456 -3.74 7.35 8.76
N LEU A 457 -2.84 6.83 7.93
CA LEU A 457 -2.36 5.45 7.97
C LEU A 457 -0.83 5.44 7.92
N THR A 458 -0.20 4.78 8.89
CA THR A 458 1.24 4.51 8.91
C THR A 458 1.49 3.02 8.67
N ASP A 459 2.31 2.68 7.67
CA ASP A 459 2.73 1.29 7.42
C ASP A 459 4.19 1.08 7.87
N HIS A 460 4.64 -0.18 7.88
CA HIS A 460 6.03 -0.57 8.19
C HIS A 460 6.48 -0.26 9.63
N VAL A 461 5.55 -0.28 10.59
CA VAL A 461 5.88 -0.19 12.01
C VAL A 461 6.49 -1.51 12.48
N SER A 462 7.53 -1.47 13.30
CA SER A 462 8.13 -2.70 13.82
C SER A 462 7.26 -3.31 14.93
N LYS A 463 7.28 -4.64 15.08
CA LYS A 463 6.64 -5.32 16.23
C LYS A 463 7.13 -4.79 17.58
N GLN A 464 8.41 -4.39 17.68
CA GLN A 464 8.99 -3.80 18.89
C GLN A 464 8.33 -2.46 19.29
N GLU A 465 8.11 -1.55 18.34
CA GLU A 465 7.41 -0.28 18.58
C GLU A 465 5.94 -0.48 18.93
N HIS A 466 5.31 -1.53 18.38
CA HIS A 466 3.94 -1.91 18.73
C HIS A 466 3.84 -2.41 20.18
N GLU A 467 4.66 -3.40 20.56
CA GLU A 467 4.60 -4.02 21.89
C GLU A 467 4.94 -3.03 23.00
N ASN A 468 5.95 -2.18 22.77
CA ASN A 468 6.35 -1.16 23.74
C ASN A 468 5.40 0.04 23.85
N GLY A 469 4.40 0.15 22.96
CA GLY A 469 3.38 1.21 22.96
C GLY A 469 3.79 2.57 22.46
N SER A 470 5.05 2.75 22.04
CA SER A 470 5.50 3.98 21.37
C SER A 470 4.73 4.23 20.08
N ALA A 471 4.49 3.18 19.28
CA ALA A 471 3.73 3.29 18.03
C ALA A 471 2.29 3.77 18.25
N PHE A 472 1.62 3.31 19.33
CA PHE A 472 0.27 3.75 19.62
C PHE A 472 0.23 5.23 20.04
N THR A 473 1.20 5.67 20.82
CA THR A 473 1.29 7.08 21.22
C THR A 473 1.56 7.98 20.00
N GLU A 474 2.57 7.63 19.21
CA GLU A 474 3.04 8.45 18.08
C GLU A 474 2.05 8.43 16.89
N TYR A 475 1.62 7.25 16.46
CA TYR A 475 0.84 7.10 15.22
C TYR A 475 -0.67 7.11 15.44
N ILE A 476 -1.15 7.02 16.69
CA ILE A 476 -2.58 7.12 17.01
C ILE A 476 -2.87 8.37 17.83
N GLU A 477 -2.35 8.49 19.05
CA GLU A 477 -2.75 9.57 19.97
C GLU A 477 -2.30 10.95 19.47
N ASP A 478 -1.02 11.10 19.17
CA ASP A 478 -0.44 12.37 18.68
C ASP A 478 -1.01 12.74 17.30
N GLU A 479 -1.20 11.75 16.42
CA GLU A 479 -1.76 11.99 15.11
C GLU A 479 -3.23 12.42 15.19
N LEU A 480 -4.04 11.83 16.07
CA LEU A 480 -5.41 12.29 16.31
C LEU A 480 -5.45 13.72 16.88
N VAL A 481 -4.47 14.12 17.70
CA VAL A 481 -4.36 15.53 18.16
C VAL A 481 -4.13 16.47 16.97
N LYS A 482 -3.22 16.12 16.05
CA LYS A 482 -2.96 16.91 14.84
C LYS A 482 -4.18 16.95 13.93
N MET A 483 -4.78 15.80 13.64
CA MET A 483 -5.98 15.70 12.80
C MET A 483 -7.13 16.53 13.35
N ARG A 484 -7.37 16.56 14.68
CA ARG A 484 -8.38 17.43 15.30
C ARG A 484 -8.17 18.91 15.01
N LYS A 485 -6.92 19.36 14.93
CA LYS A 485 -6.60 20.75 14.53
C LYS A 485 -6.87 20.97 13.05
N ASP A 486 -6.53 20.00 12.21
CA ASP A 486 -6.71 20.10 10.76
C ASP A 486 -8.19 20.11 10.34
N VAL A 487 -9.11 19.53 11.14
CA VAL A 487 -10.56 19.50 10.88
C VAL A 487 -11.37 20.41 11.81
N SER A 488 -10.74 21.38 12.47
CA SER A 488 -11.40 22.24 13.47
C SER A 488 -12.62 22.99 12.94
N ASP A 489 -12.63 23.32 11.65
CA ASP A 489 -13.70 24.06 10.98
C ASP A 489 -14.90 23.16 10.60
N MET A 490 -14.79 21.85 10.83
CA MET A 490 -15.84 20.86 10.53
C MET A 490 -16.47 20.37 11.85
N PRO A 491 -17.64 20.91 12.26
CA PRO A 491 -18.25 20.58 13.55
C PRO A 491 -18.67 19.11 13.66
N GLU A 492 -19.01 18.48 12.54
CA GLU A 492 -19.25 17.04 12.43
C GLU A 492 -18.16 16.42 11.56
N ASN A 493 -17.42 15.48 12.13
CA ASN A 493 -16.34 14.79 11.43
C ASN A 493 -16.07 13.42 12.04
N ILE A 494 -15.49 12.54 11.23
CA ILE A 494 -14.95 11.27 11.67
C ILE A 494 -13.47 11.26 11.32
N ILE A 495 -12.62 11.23 12.32
CA ILE A 495 -11.17 11.11 12.12
C ILE A 495 -10.71 9.74 12.58
N MET A 496 -9.90 9.09 11.76
CA MET A 496 -9.30 7.80 12.04
C MET A 496 -7.78 7.88 11.91
N ALA A 497 -7.06 7.41 12.92
CA ALA A 497 -5.64 7.12 12.82
C ALA A 497 -5.43 5.61 12.93
N SER A 498 -4.53 5.06 12.13
CA SER A 498 -4.19 3.63 12.14
C SER A 498 -2.74 3.41 11.79
N TYR A 499 -2.15 2.35 12.35
CA TYR A 499 -0.86 1.87 11.87
C TYR A 499 -0.87 0.35 11.68
N LYS A 500 -0.05 -0.13 10.74
CA LYS A 500 0.23 -1.55 10.52
C LYS A 500 1.64 -1.87 10.96
N TRP A 501 1.77 -2.91 11.76
CA TRP A 501 3.05 -3.42 12.22
C TRP A 501 3.33 -4.79 11.63
N VAL A 502 4.60 -5.07 11.37
CA VAL A 502 5.08 -6.33 10.82
C VAL A 502 6.30 -6.76 11.64
N ASP A 503 6.40 -8.05 11.89
CA ASP A 503 7.61 -8.68 12.38
C ASP A 503 8.52 -9.03 11.19
N GLU A 504 9.73 -8.47 11.12
CA GLU A 504 10.62 -8.77 9.98
C GLU A 504 11.28 -10.17 10.05
N ASP A 505 11.18 -10.90 11.18
CA ASP A 505 11.74 -12.27 11.33
C ASP A 505 10.66 -13.36 11.31
N SER A 506 9.38 -13.00 11.34
CA SER A 506 8.25 -13.94 11.27
C SER A 506 7.20 -13.45 10.27
N ASP A 507 6.21 -14.28 9.96
CA ASP A 507 5.06 -13.86 9.12
C ASP A 507 3.98 -13.16 9.96
N GLU A 508 4.30 -12.68 11.17
CA GLU A 508 3.35 -12.00 12.04
C GLU A 508 3.17 -10.52 11.66
N GLU A 509 1.91 -10.12 11.52
CA GLU A 509 1.52 -8.74 11.26
C GLU A 509 0.24 -8.39 12.03
N GLY A 510 0.04 -7.10 12.25
CA GLY A 510 -1.18 -6.60 12.89
C GLY A 510 -1.48 -5.15 12.55
N ARG A 511 -2.67 -4.71 12.96
CA ARG A 511 -3.17 -3.35 12.72
C ARG A 511 -3.84 -2.81 13.97
N GLU A 512 -3.42 -1.61 14.38
CA GLU A 512 -4.09 -0.84 15.43
C GLU A 512 -4.81 0.36 14.81
N PHE A 513 -5.92 0.78 15.42
CA PHE A 513 -6.71 1.91 14.94
C PHE A 513 -7.42 2.63 16.10
N CYS A 514 -7.72 3.91 15.88
CA CYS A 514 -8.64 4.68 16.73
C CYS A 514 -9.44 5.66 15.88
N TYR A 515 -10.74 5.72 16.17
CA TYR A 515 -11.74 6.59 15.56
C TYR A 515 -12.27 7.57 16.61
N ASN A 516 -12.36 8.85 16.25
CA ASN A 516 -13.18 9.82 16.95
C ASN A 516 -14.38 10.19 16.07
N PHE A 517 -15.59 9.85 16.52
CA PHE A 517 -16.83 10.26 15.90
C PHE A 517 -17.33 11.54 16.59
N ASN A 518 -17.22 12.69 15.93
CA ASN A 518 -17.64 13.98 16.46
C ASN A 518 -19.01 14.34 15.87
N PHE A 519 -20.07 14.30 16.68
CA PHE A 519 -21.45 14.59 16.27
C PHE A 519 -22.26 15.23 17.39
N ASP A 520 -23.12 16.20 17.05
CA ASP A 520 -23.98 16.92 17.99
C ASP A 520 -23.22 17.47 19.23
N GLY A 521 -21.95 17.85 19.07
CA GLY A 521 -21.09 18.33 20.16
C GLY A 521 -20.56 17.24 21.12
N ASN A 522 -20.77 15.96 20.81
CA ASN A 522 -20.21 14.82 21.54
C ASN A 522 -19.11 14.14 20.73
N THR A 523 -18.10 13.61 21.42
CA THR A 523 -17.04 12.79 20.83
C THR A 523 -17.19 11.35 21.32
N TYR A 524 -17.44 10.43 20.40
CA TYR A 524 -17.46 8.99 20.68
C TYR A 524 -16.14 8.37 20.22
N VAL A 525 -15.39 7.80 21.16
CA VAL A 525 -14.06 7.22 20.89
C VAL A 525 -14.17 5.71 20.74
N LEU A 526 -13.60 5.17 19.67
CA LEU A 526 -13.48 3.74 19.43
C LEU A 526 -12.03 3.41 19.06
N ASP A 527 -11.39 2.53 19.79
CA ASP A 527 -10.05 2.05 19.50
C ASP A 527 -9.94 0.52 19.56
N SER A 528 -8.87 0.01 18.98
CA SER A 528 -8.55 -1.42 18.93
C SER A 528 -8.12 -1.99 20.29
N GLU A 529 -7.58 -1.17 21.22
CA GLU A 529 -7.03 -1.59 22.53
C GLU A 529 -6.09 -2.80 22.46
N ARG A 530 -5.40 -3.03 21.33
CA ARG A 530 -4.61 -4.26 21.08
C ARG A 530 -5.41 -5.55 21.23
N ASN A 531 -6.74 -5.48 21.09
CA ASN A 531 -7.63 -6.62 21.18
C ASN A 531 -8.15 -6.96 19.77
N PRO A 532 -7.69 -8.06 19.16
CA PRO A 532 -8.07 -8.44 17.80
C PRO A 532 -9.55 -8.80 17.66
N ALA A 533 -10.29 -8.97 18.78
CA ALA A 533 -11.74 -9.15 18.75
C ALA A 533 -12.51 -7.87 18.40
N ILE A 534 -11.88 -6.69 18.54
CA ILE A 534 -12.49 -5.40 18.20
C ILE A 534 -12.25 -5.13 16.72
N LYS A 535 -13.34 -5.05 15.96
CA LYS A 535 -13.31 -4.77 14.52
C LYS A 535 -13.80 -3.36 14.23
N ASP A 536 -13.11 -2.68 13.31
CA ASP A 536 -13.57 -1.43 12.68
C ASP A 536 -14.35 -1.66 11.37
N PHE A 537 -14.39 -2.92 10.90
CA PHE A 537 -15.05 -3.33 9.66
C PHE A 537 -14.63 -2.51 8.43
N ASP A 538 -13.38 -2.04 8.42
CA ASP A 538 -12.82 -1.17 7.38
C ASP A 538 -13.71 0.06 7.07
N LEU A 539 -14.37 0.63 8.10
CA LEU A 539 -15.25 1.80 7.94
C LEU A 539 -14.54 3.01 7.31
N SER A 540 -13.20 3.06 7.35
CA SER A 540 -12.42 4.13 6.71
C SER A 540 -12.29 3.98 5.19
N PHE A 541 -12.90 2.95 4.58
CA PHE A 541 -12.77 2.68 3.15
C PHE A 541 -13.19 3.88 2.27
N GLY A 542 -12.25 4.50 1.58
CA GLY A 542 -12.54 5.67 0.76
C GLY A 542 -12.79 6.96 1.54
N PHE A 543 -12.50 7.01 2.85
CA PHE A 543 -12.31 8.28 3.55
C PHE A 543 -11.27 9.12 2.82
N ARG A 544 -11.37 10.44 2.90
CA ARG A 544 -10.35 11.30 2.31
C ARG A 544 -9.10 11.18 3.15
N SER A 545 -7.95 11.00 2.51
CA SER A 545 -6.69 11.12 3.24
C SER A 545 -6.60 12.54 3.78
N ILE A 546 -6.10 12.69 5.00
CA ILE A 546 -5.77 14.03 5.55
C ILE A 546 -4.81 14.80 4.61
N VAL A 547 -4.05 14.08 3.78
CA VAL A 547 -3.18 14.62 2.73
C VAL A 547 -3.96 15.38 1.66
N SER A 548 -5.14 14.91 1.25
CA SER A 548 -5.95 15.60 0.24
C SER A 548 -6.42 16.98 0.73
N LEU A 549 -6.74 17.11 2.02
CA LEU A 549 -7.01 18.41 2.64
C LEU A 549 -5.76 19.31 2.64
N LYS A 550 -4.59 18.74 2.95
CA LYS A 550 -3.31 19.47 2.98
C LYS A 550 -2.81 19.88 1.59
N LEU A 551 -3.07 19.07 0.56
CA LEU A 551 -2.68 19.34 -0.83
C LEU A 551 -3.39 20.57 -1.40
N GLY A 552 -4.62 20.85 -0.95
CA GLY A 552 -5.37 22.05 -1.33
C GLY A 552 -4.68 23.37 -0.95
N LYS A 553 -3.65 23.34 -0.09
CA LYS A 553 -2.80 24.51 0.23
C LYS A 553 -1.81 24.84 -0.90
N TYR A 554 -1.47 23.86 -1.74
CA TYR A 554 -0.47 23.99 -2.81
C TYR A 554 -1.08 23.87 -4.21
N VAL A 555 -2.26 23.26 -4.33
CA VAL A 555 -2.98 23.07 -5.59
C VAL A 555 -4.30 23.85 -5.53
N ILE A 556 -4.42 24.89 -6.37
CA ILE A 556 -5.59 25.77 -6.44
C ILE A 556 -6.23 25.62 -7.82
N ASN A 557 -7.54 25.33 -7.88
CA ASN A 557 -8.25 25.03 -9.13
C ASN A 557 -7.57 23.92 -9.95
N ASP A 558 -7.17 22.85 -9.27
CA ASP A 558 -6.44 21.71 -9.82
C ASP A 558 -5.11 22.07 -10.50
N ALA A 559 -4.50 23.22 -10.20
CA ALA A 559 -3.25 23.66 -10.80
C ALA A 559 -2.22 24.12 -9.78
N VAL A 560 -0.95 23.87 -10.10
CA VAL A 560 0.21 24.39 -9.37
C VAL A 560 0.60 25.75 -9.96
N ALA A 561 0.69 26.77 -9.11
CA ALA A 561 0.91 28.15 -9.55
C ALA A 561 2.38 28.44 -9.92
N ASP A 562 3.33 27.99 -9.08
CA ASP A 562 4.75 28.31 -9.18
C ASP A 562 5.64 27.16 -8.62
N GLU A 563 6.97 27.36 -8.64
CA GLU A 563 7.90 26.35 -8.13
C GLU A 563 7.79 26.07 -6.62
N ASP A 564 7.32 27.02 -5.80
CA ASP A 564 7.19 26.82 -4.36
C ASP A 564 5.98 25.94 -4.04
N ALA A 565 4.87 26.15 -4.76
CA ALA A 565 3.71 25.26 -4.73
C ALA A 565 4.06 23.86 -5.24
N LEU A 566 4.90 23.73 -6.27
CA LEU A 566 5.37 22.43 -6.76
C LEU A 566 6.20 21.68 -5.71
N ILE A 567 7.13 22.40 -5.05
CA ILE A 567 7.97 21.84 -3.99
C ILE A 567 7.11 21.44 -2.78
N GLY A 568 6.15 22.27 -2.39
CA GLY A 568 5.23 21.98 -1.28
C GLY A 568 4.34 20.77 -1.57
N ALA A 569 3.81 20.67 -2.78
CA ALA A 569 2.98 19.54 -3.22
C ALA A 569 3.77 18.22 -3.24
N LEU A 570 4.97 18.19 -3.82
CA LEU A 570 5.80 16.98 -3.86
C LEU A 570 6.39 16.63 -2.49
N GLY A 571 6.81 17.63 -1.69
CA GLY A 571 7.30 17.41 -0.34
C GLY A 571 6.23 16.91 0.64
N LEU A 572 4.95 17.25 0.40
CA LEU A 572 3.82 16.65 1.12
C LEU A 572 3.75 15.13 0.85
N PHE A 573 3.97 14.70 -0.40
CA PHE A 573 4.00 13.28 -0.73
C PHE A 573 5.22 12.57 -0.15
N ASP A 574 6.41 13.18 -0.17
CA ASP A 574 7.60 12.64 0.51
C ASP A 574 7.35 12.42 2.01
N THR A 575 6.71 13.39 2.67
CA THR A 575 6.43 13.32 4.11
C THR A 575 5.45 12.20 4.46
N MET A 576 4.51 11.92 3.57
CA MET A 576 3.39 11.01 3.84
C MET A 576 3.61 9.60 3.33
N TYR A 577 4.29 9.45 2.18
CA TYR A 577 4.46 8.18 1.48
C TYR A 577 5.94 7.78 1.33
N GLY A 578 6.88 8.58 1.84
CA GLY A 578 8.30 8.32 1.68
C GLY A 578 8.70 8.28 0.20
N GLN A 579 9.18 7.12 -0.26
CA GLN A 579 9.61 6.88 -1.65
C GLN A 579 8.66 5.94 -2.43
N ASP A 580 7.55 5.53 -1.82
CA ASP A 580 6.73 4.41 -2.30
C ASP A 580 5.64 4.83 -3.30
N TYR A 581 5.64 6.08 -3.75
CA TYR A 581 4.71 6.61 -4.73
C TYR A 581 5.35 6.77 -6.13
N LYS A 582 4.51 6.78 -7.17
CA LYS A 582 4.95 7.00 -8.56
C LYS A 582 4.28 8.22 -9.20
N ILE A 583 5.05 8.97 -9.98
CA ILE A 583 4.62 10.19 -10.68
C ILE A 583 4.53 9.86 -12.17
N GLY A 584 3.31 9.78 -12.68
CA GLY A 584 2.99 9.76 -14.10
C GLY A 584 2.67 11.16 -14.62
N MET A 585 2.60 11.31 -15.95
CA MET A 585 2.13 12.54 -16.58
C MET A 585 1.20 12.24 -17.76
N ARG A 586 0.02 12.87 -17.78
CA ARG A 586 -0.91 12.85 -18.94
C ARG A 586 -1.46 14.24 -19.18
N TYR A 587 -1.45 14.70 -20.42
CA TYR A 587 -1.95 16.04 -20.80
C TYR A 587 -1.41 17.18 -19.93
N PHE A 588 -0.13 17.12 -19.54
CA PHE A 588 0.53 18.07 -18.63
C PHE A 588 -0.04 18.14 -17.20
N GLN A 589 -0.75 17.10 -16.75
CA GLN A 589 -1.12 16.89 -15.36
C GLN A 589 -0.23 15.81 -14.75
N PHE A 590 0.22 16.04 -13.52
CA PHE A 590 0.87 15.03 -12.70
C PHE A 590 -0.19 14.10 -12.14
N ASN A 591 0.03 12.80 -12.30
CA ASN A 591 -0.76 11.75 -11.68
C ASN A 591 0.14 11.06 -10.64
N VAL A 592 -0.09 11.34 -9.37
CA VAL A 592 0.67 10.78 -8.27
C VAL A 592 -0.06 9.56 -7.74
N HIS A 593 0.52 8.38 -7.96
CA HIS A 593 -0.01 7.08 -7.63
C HIS A 593 0.63 6.53 -6.35
N TYR A 594 -0.19 6.22 -5.34
CA TYR A 594 0.21 5.45 -4.17
C TYR A 594 -0.86 4.40 -3.88
N ARG A 595 -0.55 3.12 -4.16
CA ARG A 595 -1.50 2.00 -4.15
C ARG A 595 -2.79 2.33 -4.93
N ASP A 596 -3.95 2.29 -4.29
CA ASP A 596 -5.27 2.57 -4.90
C ASP A 596 -5.63 4.07 -4.91
N ILE A 597 -4.78 4.93 -4.37
CA ILE A 597 -5.00 6.37 -4.25
C ILE A 597 -4.24 7.07 -5.38
N THR A 598 -4.96 7.90 -6.15
CA THR A 598 -4.37 8.73 -7.21
C THR A 598 -4.73 10.19 -6.97
N HIS A 599 -3.71 11.06 -6.89
CA HIS A 599 -3.88 12.51 -6.81
C HIS A 599 -3.48 13.13 -8.15
N ASN A 600 -4.32 14.01 -8.70
CA ASN A 600 -4.08 14.64 -10.01
C ASN A 600 -4.03 16.16 -9.87
N PHE A 601 -3.06 16.80 -10.52
CA PHE A 601 -2.96 18.27 -10.61
C PHE A 601 -2.20 18.74 -11.86
N ASP A 602 -2.62 19.87 -12.43
CA ASP A 602 -2.08 20.55 -13.61
C ASP A 602 -0.78 21.29 -13.30
N VAL A 603 0.23 21.08 -14.14
CA VAL A 603 1.54 21.72 -14.07
C VAL A 603 1.89 22.54 -15.32
N ALA A 604 1.03 22.55 -16.36
CA ALA A 604 1.27 23.32 -17.59
C ALA A 604 1.13 24.83 -17.38
N ARG A 605 0.26 25.25 -16.46
CA ARG A 605 0.01 26.68 -16.18
C ARG A 605 1.02 27.29 -15.21
N MET A 606 1.96 26.49 -14.74
CA MET A 606 2.94 26.90 -13.75
C MET A 606 3.91 27.94 -14.32
N THR A 607 4.06 29.06 -13.62
CA THR A 607 5.05 30.09 -13.94
C THR A 607 6.32 29.82 -13.16
N VAL A 608 7.43 29.54 -13.85
CA VAL A 608 8.71 29.23 -13.20
C VAL A 608 9.56 30.50 -13.07
N HIS A 609 9.78 30.96 -11.84
CA HIS A 609 10.66 32.10 -11.57
C HIS A 609 12.10 31.65 -11.28
N ASN A 610 12.27 30.59 -10.49
CA ASN A 610 13.56 29.98 -10.17
C ASN A 610 13.71 28.57 -10.78
N LEU A 611 14.38 28.50 -11.93
CA LEU A 611 14.56 27.25 -12.67
C LEU A 611 15.45 26.26 -11.90
N LYS A 612 16.46 26.73 -11.15
CA LYS A 612 17.34 25.85 -10.36
C LYS A 612 16.55 25.10 -9.29
N ARG A 613 15.69 25.80 -8.55
CA ARG A 613 14.86 25.20 -7.49
C ARG A 613 13.85 24.21 -8.05
N ALA A 614 13.16 24.58 -9.12
CA ALA A 614 12.24 23.67 -9.80
C ALA A 614 12.97 22.42 -10.33
N TYR A 615 14.14 22.61 -10.96
CA TYR A 615 14.96 21.51 -11.48
C TYR A 615 15.45 20.59 -10.36
N ASP A 616 15.98 21.13 -9.26
CA ASP A 616 16.47 20.35 -8.12
C ASP A 616 15.36 19.54 -7.46
N CYS A 617 14.16 20.12 -7.35
CA CYS A 617 12.98 19.40 -6.90
C CYS A 617 12.71 18.19 -7.80
N ILE A 618 12.63 18.37 -9.13
CA ILE A 618 12.36 17.25 -10.04
C ILE A 618 13.49 16.21 -10.04
N VAL A 619 14.75 16.63 -9.91
CA VAL A 619 15.90 15.72 -9.78
C VAL A 619 15.83 14.89 -8.51
N ALA A 620 15.47 15.49 -7.37
CA ALA A 620 15.30 14.79 -6.10
C ALA A 620 14.25 13.68 -6.20
N HIS A 621 13.22 13.89 -7.03
CA HIS A 621 12.13 12.94 -7.27
C HIS A 621 12.33 12.06 -8.50
N LYS A 622 13.54 12.01 -9.08
CA LYS A 622 13.82 11.27 -10.33
C LYS A 622 13.39 9.79 -10.26
N ASN A 623 13.56 9.15 -9.11
CA ASN A 623 13.21 7.73 -8.91
C ASN A 623 11.70 7.51 -8.68
N SER A 624 10.97 8.57 -8.35
CA SER A 624 9.52 8.56 -8.20
C SER A 624 8.81 8.67 -9.54
N PHE A 625 9.45 9.14 -10.62
CA PHE A 625 8.85 9.13 -11.96
C PHE A 625 8.71 7.70 -12.53
N GLU A 626 7.58 7.42 -13.18
CA GLU A 626 7.29 6.10 -13.77
C GLU A 626 8.33 5.66 -14.81
N ASN A 627 8.85 6.61 -15.60
CA ASN A 627 9.90 6.33 -16.57
C ASN A 627 10.75 7.58 -16.86
N HIS A 628 11.89 7.35 -17.50
CA HIS A 628 12.85 8.41 -17.81
C HIS A 628 12.35 9.38 -18.89
N GLN A 629 11.40 8.97 -19.73
CA GLN A 629 10.82 9.84 -20.75
C GLN A 629 9.97 10.94 -20.12
N ILE A 630 9.07 10.57 -19.20
CA ILE A 630 8.22 11.53 -18.46
C ILE A 630 9.11 12.53 -17.70
N TYR A 631 10.12 12.03 -16.99
CA TYR A 631 11.11 12.89 -16.32
C TYR A 631 11.70 13.95 -17.27
N ASN A 632 12.14 13.54 -18.46
CA ASN A 632 12.73 14.47 -19.44
C ASN A 632 11.68 15.44 -20.04
N GLU A 633 10.44 15.00 -20.23
CA GLU A 633 9.35 15.88 -20.70
C GLU A 633 9.04 16.97 -19.67
N VAL A 634 9.00 16.63 -18.38
CA VAL A 634 8.82 17.59 -17.28
C VAL A 634 9.96 18.60 -17.25
N ILE A 635 11.21 18.16 -17.32
CA ILE A 635 12.37 19.07 -17.38
C ILE A 635 12.25 20.04 -18.57
N ASN A 636 11.88 19.54 -19.74
CA ASN A 636 11.70 20.38 -20.94
C ASN A 636 10.56 21.40 -20.76
N MET A 637 9.45 21.01 -20.12
CA MET A 637 8.34 21.90 -19.80
C MET A 637 8.79 23.04 -18.88
N LEU A 638 9.53 22.75 -17.81
CA LEU A 638 10.07 23.76 -16.89
C LEU A 638 10.98 24.76 -17.61
N ILE A 639 11.90 24.26 -18.44
CA ILE A 639 12.82 25.11 -19.20
C ILE A 639 12.05 25.96 -20.21
N ASN A 640 11.04 25.41 -20.89
CA ASN A 640 10.23 26.17 -21.84
C ASN A 640 9.39 27.26 -21.15
N SER A 641 8.79 26.97 -20.00
CA SER A 641 8.07 27.97 -19.19
C SER A 641 9.01 29.11 -18.75
N PHE A 642 10.20 28.77 -18.23
CA PHE A 642 11.19 29.76 -17.79
C PHE A 642 11.75 30.64 -18.93
N THR A 643 11.94 30.06 -20.12
CA THR A 643 12.53 30.76 -21.28
C THR A 643 11.50 31.51 -22.14
N GLN A 644 10.21 31.34 -21.85
CA GLN A 644 9.14 31.97 -22.63
C GLN A 644 9.22 33.51 -22.54
N GLY A 645 9.31 34.17 -23.69
CA GLY A 645 9.33 35.64 -23.78
C GLY A 645 10.66 36.32 -23.41
N LYS A 646 11.72 35.56 -23.08
CA LYS A 646 13.06 36.08 -22.75
C LYS A 646 14.04 35.87 -23.91
N ASP A 647 14.99 36.79 -24.09
CA ASP A 647 16.12 36.59 -25.01
C ASP A 647 17.20 35.68 -24.38
N THR A 648 18.06 35.12 -25.24
CA THR A 648 19.09 34.15 -24.85
C THR A 648 20.03 34.63 -23.76
N MET A 649 20.44 35.90 -23.78
CA MET A 649 21.39 36.41 -22.80
C MET A 649 20.72 36.68 -21.45
N THR A 650 19.49 37.18 -21.47
CA THR A 650 18.71 37.45 -20.25
C THR A 650 18.47 36.17 -19.46
N PHE A 651 17.95 35.11 -20.08
CA PHE A 651 17.69 33.88 -19.32
C PHE A 651 18.98 33.16 -18.90
N LEU A 652 20.09 33.23 -19.68
CA LEU A 652 21.36 32.60 -19.28
C LEU A 652 22.00 33.32 -18.08
N ARG A 653 21.93 34.66 -18.03
CA ARG A 653 22.35 35.44 -16.86
C ARG A 653 21.51 35.13 -15.64
N GLU A 654 20.19 35.05 -15.80
CA GLU A 654 19.29 34.65 -14.72
C GLU A 654 19.62 33.24 -14.21
N MET A 655 19.81 32.26 -15.11
CA MET A 655 20.24 30.91 -14.74
C MET A 655 21.55 30.93 -13.97
N LYS A 656 22.54 31.71 -14.41
CA LYS A 656 23.83 31.84 -13.72
C LYS A 656 23.68 32.48 -12.34
N SER A 657 22.86 33.52 -12.21
CA SER A 657 22.55 34.17 -10.93
C SER A 657 21.84 33.23 -9.95
N GLN A 658 21.07 32.27 -10.47
CA GLN A 658 20.42 31.19 -9.71
C GLN A 658 21.38 30.04 -9.37
N GLY A 659 22.67 30.12 -9.74
CA GLY A 659 23.67 29.10 -9.46
C GLY A 659 23.65 27.91 -10.42
N SER A 660 23.14 28.09 -11.65
CA SER A 660 23.16 27.05 -12.69
C SER A 660 24.53 26.95 -13.36
N ASP A 661 25.02 25.72 -13.57
CA ASP A 661 26.23 25.46 -14.35
C ASP A 661 25.92 25.51 -15.85
N ILE A 662 26.55 26.47 -16.53
CA ILE A 662 26.44 26.65 -17.98
C ILE A 662 27.79 26.27 -18.59
N THR A 663 27.77 25.29 -19.48
CA THR A 663 28.96 24.74 -20.13
C THR A 663 28.95 24.98 -21.64
N LEU A 664 30.07 24.72 -22.30
CA LEU A 664 30.16 24.72 -23.75
C LEU A 664 30.14 23.29 -24.30
N GLN A 665 29.26 23.04 -25.28
CA GLN A 665 29.22 21.78 -26.00
C GLN A 665 29.26 22.02 -27.51
N LEU A 666 29.88 21.10 -28.24
CA LEU A 666 29.84 21.09 -29.69
C LEU A 666 28.50 20.54 -30.15
N ASP A 667 27.83 21.29 -31.03
CA ASP A 667 26.68 20.77 -31.75
C ASP A 667 27.10 19.85 -32.91
N ILE A 668 26.11 19.25 -33.57
CA ILE A 668 26.30 18.32 -34.69
C ILE A 668 27.09 18.98 -35.85
N ASN A 669 27.10 20.31 -35.94
CA ASN A 669 27.83 21.08 -36.95
C ASN A 669 29.21 21.55 -36.48
N LYS A 670 29.73 21.01 -35.36
CA LYS A 670 30.99 21.41 -34.73
C LYS A 670 31.05 22.90 -34.34
N LYS A 671 29.88 23.50 -34.03
CA LYS A 671 29.81 24.85 -33.46
C LYS A 671 29.57 24.76 -31.97
N PHE A 672 30.26 25.59 -31.20
CA PHE A 672 30.03 25.69 -29.77
C PHE A 672 28.65 26.30 -29.46
N ARG A 673 27.95 25.69 -28.51
CA ARG A 673 26.67 26.12 -27.95
C ARG A 673 26.76 26.20 -26.43
N PHE A 674 25.96 27.06 -25.82
CA PHE A 674 25.74 27.02 -24.39
C PHE A 674 24.91 25.78 -24.05
N ALA A 675 25.27 25.04 -23.02
CA ALA A 675 24.55 23.87 -22.57
C ALA A 675 24.27 23.97 -21.07
N ALA A 676 22.99 23.82 -20.70
CA ALA A 676 22.54 23.77 -19.32
C ALA A 676 21.30 22.87 -19.21
N TYR A 677 21.22 22.10 -18.13
CA TYR A 677 20.11 21.16 -17.86
C TYR A 677 19.76 20.21 -19.02
N GLY A 678 20.77 19.80 -19.81
CA GLY A 678 20.60 18.91 -20.95
C GLY A 678 20.08 19.56 -22.25
N LYS A 679 19.85 20.89 -22.25
CA LYS A 679 19.42 21.65 -23.44
C LYS A 679 20.56 22.52 -23.97
N GLN A 680 20.64 22.64 -25.30
CA GLN A 680 21.64 23.47 -25.98
C GLN A 680 21.03 24.77 -26.54
N PHE A 681 21.69 25.89 -26.30
CA PHE A 681 21.30 27.24 -26.71
C PHE A 681 22.36 27.85 -27.64
N MET A 682 21.90 28.63 -28.64
CA MET A 682 22.79 29.27 -29.62
C MET A 682 23.62 30.39 -28.98
N ILE A 683 24.91 30.47 -29.31
CA ILE A 683 25.76 31.61 -28.95
C ILE A 683 25.50 32.75 -29.94
N PRO A 684 25.05 33.94 -29.50
CA PRO A 684 24.85 35.09 -30.38
C PRO A 684 26.16 35.55 -31.03
N SER A 685 26.11 36.01 -32.28
CA SER A 685 27.29 36.51 -33.01
C SER A 685 27.84 37.84 -32.46
N SER A 686 27.06 38.56 -31.66
CA SER A 686 27.40 39.85 -31.05
C SER A 686 28.00 39.74 -29.64
N ILE A 687 28.26 38.54 -29.13
CA ILE A 687 28.72 38.33 -27.75
C ILE A 687 30.18 38.79 -27.55
N THR A 688 30.43 39.56 -26.50
CA THR A 688 31.79 40.01 -26.12
C THR A 688 32.58 38.89 -25.41
N ASN A 689 33.90 39.04 -25.25
CA ASN A 689 34.65 38.02 -24.49
C ASN A 689 34.36 38.13 -22.98
N ALA A 690 34.06 39.34 -22.51
CA ALA A 690 33.61 39.57 -21.14
C ALA A 690 32.27 38.86 -20.86
N ASP A 691 31.29 38.95 -21.78
CA ASP A 691 30.01 38.24 -21.66
C ASP A 691 30.18 36.71 -21.67
N LEU A 692 31.09 36.19 -22.51
CA LEU A 692 31.41 34.75 -22.52
C LEU A 692 32.02 34.28 -21.21
N LEU A 693 32.92 35.08 -20.65
CA LEU A 693 33.56 34.79 -19.38
C LEU A 693 32.56 34.88 -18.23
N GLU A 694 31.66 35.87 -18.24
CA GLU A 694 30.58 36.04 -17.25
C GLU A 694 29.67 34.81 -17.20
N ILE A 695 29.27 34.29 -18.37
CA ILE A 695 28.34 33.15 -18.45
C ILE A 695 29.03 31.82 -18.09
N ILE A 696 30.19 31.53 -18.67
CA ILE A 696 30.88 30.24 -18.46
C ILE A 696 31.57 30.21 -17.11
N GLY A 697 32.23 31.29 -16.69
CA GLY A 697 32.94 31.39 -15.41
C GLY A 697 34.29 30.64 -15.36
N ASP A 698 34.63 29.83 -16.38
CA ASP A 698 35.91 29.13 -16.49
C ASP A 698 36.71 29.65 -17.69
N VAL A 699 37.71 30.50 -17.41
CA VAL A 699 38.57 31.10 -18.43
C VAL A 699 39.49 30.06 -19.07
N TYR A 700 39.96 29.06 -18.30
CA TYR A 700 40.90 28.06 -18.82
C TYR A 700 40.21 27.15 -19.83
N ALA A 701 38.95 26.78 -19.59
CA ALA A 701 38.15 26.06 -20.57
C ALA A 701 38.02 26.85 -21.88
N LEU A 702 37.73 28.15 -21.80
CA LEU A 702 37.60 29.05 -22.97
C LEU A 702 38.92 29.22 -23.74
N ILE A 703 40.05 29.32 -23.04
CA ILE A 703 41.39 29.41 -23.64
C ILE A 703 41.77 28.09 -24.33
N ASN A 704 41.61 26.95 -23.63
CA ASN A 704 42.03 25.65 -24.14
C ASN A 704 41.20 25.19 -25.36
N CYS A 705 39.92 25.59 -25.44
CA CYS A 705 39.09 25.31 -26.62
C CYS A 705 39.24 26.33 -27.76
N GLY A 706 40.10 27.34 -27.59
CA GLY A 706 40.45 28.32 -28.63
C GLY A 706 39.33 29.34 -28.93
N MET A 707 38.33 29.49 -28.06
CA MET A 707 37.17 30.36 -28.30
C MET A 707 37.51 31.84 -28.42
N PHE A 708 38.64 32.27 -27.85
CA PHE A 708 39.14 33.64 -27.93
C PHE A 708 39.98 33.93 -29.19
N ASN A 709 40.48 32.92 -29.89
CA ASN A 709 41.38 33.11 -31.03
C ASN A 709 40.67 33.85 -32.18
N GLY A 710 41.30 34.89 -32.72
CA GLY A 710 40.76 35.72 -33.80
C GLY A 710 39.73 36.78 -33.37
N ARG A 711 39.33 36.81 -32.10
CA ARG A 711 38.48 37.86 -31.51
C ARG A 711 39.32 39.08 -31.12
N VAL A 712 38.69 40.26 -31.01
CA VAL A 712 39.34 41.47 -30.49
C VAL A 712 39.50 41.33 -28.98
N PHE A 713 40.68 41.65 -28.45
CA PHE A 713 40.94 41.70 -27.01
C PHE A 713 40.27 42.96 -26.43
N ASP A 714 39.11 42.76 -25.82
CA ASP A 714 38.20 43.77 -25.27
C ASP A 714 38.33 43.93 -23.75
N PHE A 715 39.26 43.21 -23.10
CA PHE A 715 39.58 43.41 -21.70
C PHE A 715 40.41 44.70 -21.50
N PRO A 716 40.19 45.47 -20.43
CA PRO A 716 41.03 46.63 -20.12
C PRO A 716 42.48 46.21 -19.81
N PHE A 717 43.44 46.78 -20.52
CA PHE A 717 44.87 46.55 -20.26
C PHE A 717 45.66 47.87 -20.25
N MET A 718 46.69 47.92 -19.43
CA MET A 718 47.55 49.09 -19.24
C MET A 718 49.02 48.73 -19.42
N LYS A 719 49.88 49.73 -19.60
CA LYS A 719 51.32 49.50 -19.77
C LYS A 719 51.92 48.96 -18.47
N SER A 720 52.89 48.03 -18.56
CA SER A 720 53.53 47.45 -17.37
C SER A 720 54.14 48.53 -16.46
N GLY A 721 53.89 48.42 -15.15
CA GLY A 721 54.45 49.30 -14.12
C GLY A 721 55.89 48.95 -13.70
N TYR A 722 56.43 47.84 -14.16
CA TYR A 722 57.79 47.39 -13.82
C TYR A 722 58.81 47.86 -14.87
N SER A 723 59.78 48.69 -14.45
CA SER A 723 60.90 49.11 -15.30
C SER A 723 62.12 48.21 -15.11
N PHE A 724 62.69 47.75 -16.23
CA PHE A 724 63.93 46.98 -16.27
C PHE A 724 65.02 47.80 -16.94
N GLU A 725 66.16 47.97 -16.26
CA GLU A 725 67.29 48.69 -16.85
C GLU A 725 67.96 47.86 -17.94
N LYS A 726 68.06 48.43 -19.14
CA LYS A 726 68.64 47.77 -20.32
C LYS A 726 70.06 47.26 -20.07
N ALA A 727 70.90 48.04 -19.37
CA ALA A 727 72.26 47.64 -19.01
C ALA A 727 72.30 46.42 -18.07
N SER A 728 71.36 46.36 -17.12
CA SER A 728 71.23 45.28 -16.15
C SER A 728 70.71 43.99 -16.82
N LEU A 729 69.74 44.09 -17.73
CA LEU A 729 69.26 42.95 -18.52
C LEU A 729 70.38 42.35 -19.41
N MET A 730 71.10 43.20 -20.15
CA MET A 730 72.19 42.76 -21.02
C MET A 730 73.37 42.18 -20.22
N SER A 731 73.57 42.61 -18.98
CA SER A 731 74.63 42.08 -18.11
C SER A 731 74.26 40.76 -17.44
N LEU A 732 72.99 40.57 -17.07
CA LEU A 732 72.52 39.37 -16.39
C LEU A 732 72.22 38.21 -17.36
N LEU A 733 71.83 38.52 -18.59
CA LEU A 733 71.49 37.54 -19.64
C LEU A 733 72.59 37.36 -20.69
N ARG A 734 73.87 37.51 -20.32
CA ARG A 734 75.02 37.47 -21.27
C ARG A 734 75.18 36.16 -22.04
N GLU A 735 74.67 35.05 -21.52
CA GLU A 735 74.78 33.73 -22.13
C GLU A 735 73.67 33.41 -23.14
N SER A 736 72.68 34.29 -23.30
CA SER A 736 71.60 34.14 -24.29
C SER A 736 71.87 34.99 -25.55
N ASN A 737 71.33 34.57 -26.71
CA ASN A 737 71.39 35.29 -27.99
C ASN A 737 70.54 36.59 -27.99
N LEU A 738 70.68 37.38 -26.93
CA LEU A 738 69.98 38.62 -26.68
C LEU A 738 70.69 39.76 -27.40
N THR A 739 70.01 40.38 -28.37
CA THR A 739 70.53 41.52 -29.11
C THR A 739 69.88 42.81 -28.62
N ASP A 740 70.60 43.93 -28.80
CA ASP A 740 70.13 45.27 -28.46
C ASP A 740 68.78 45.60 -29.14
N GLU A 741 68.61 45.12 -30.37
CA GLU A 741 67.42 45.26 -31.19
C GLU A 741 66.21 44.52 -30.59
N LYS A 742 66.39 43.29 -30.08
CA LYS A 742 65.31 42.50 -29.46
C LYS A 742 64.78 43.16 -28.18
N VAL A 743 65.68 43.64 -27.31
CA VAL A 743 65.28 44.33 -26.07
C VAL A 743 64.51 45.62 -26.39
N SER A 744 64.98 46.37 -27.39
CA SER A 744 64.37 47.64 -27.78
C SER A 744 63.02 47.46 -28.49
N ALA A 745 62.76 46.30 -29.11
CA ALA A 745 61.49 45.97 -29.76
C ALA A 745 60.43 45.41 -28.78
N THR A 746 60.83 44.57 -27.82
CA THR A 746 59.90 43.86 -26.92
C THR A 746 59.49 44.71 -25.71
N MET A 747 60.43 45.42 -25.07
CA MET A 747 60.18 46.14 -23.81
C MET A 747 59.12 47.25 -23.89
N PRO A 748 59.05 48.09 -24.95
CA PRO A 748 58.04 49.14 -25.04
C PRO A 748 56.59 48.63 -25.18
N ASN A 749 56.42 47.36 -25.56
CA ASN A 749 55.16 46.73 -25.96
C ASN A 749 54.62 45.74 -24.90
N LEU A 750 55.11 45.82 -23.66
CA LEU A 750 54.64 45.04 -22.51
C LEU A 750 53.48 45.74 -21.80
N TYR A 751 52.37 45.01 -21.68
CA TYR A 751 51.15 45.44 -21.02
C TYR A 751 50.71 44.40 -19.99
N ILE A 752 49.85 44.83 -19.07
CA ILE A 752 49.28 44.02 -18.00
C ILE A 752 47.76 44.16 -18.05
N CYS A 753 47.06 43.06 -17.80
CA CYS A 753 45.62 42.97 -17.63
C CYS A 753 45.34 42.11 -16.39
N ASP A 754 44.56 42.60 -15.43
CA ASP A 754 44.18 41.83 -14.24
C ASP A 754 43.08 40.82 -14.57
N LEU A 755 43.48 39.63 -15.01
CA LEU A 755 42.58 38.47 -15.08
C LEU A 755 43.01 37.37 -14.11
N LYS A 756 44.06 37.60 -13.31
CA LYS A 756 44.70 36.63 -12.38
C LYS A 756 45.10 35.31 -13.03
N ILE A 757 45.44 35.33 -14.33
CA ILE A 757 45.83 34.13 -15.10
C ILE A 757 47.31 34.24 -15.46
N PRO A 758 48.15 33.23 -15.13
CA PRO A 758 49.58 33.26 -15.40
C PRO A 758 49.91 32.96 -16.88
N ARG A 759 49.27 33.67 -17.82
CA ARG A 759 49.45 33.51 -19.27
C ARG A 759 49.69 34.84 -19.97
N ILE A 760 50.17 34.77 -21.21
CA ILE A 760 50.45 35.92 -22.06
C ILE A 760 49.49 35.89 -23.25
N ALA A 761 48.71 36.95 -23.44
CA ALA A 761 47.95 37.18 -24.66
C ALA A 761 48.83 37.84 -25.72
N LEU A 762 48.96 37.18 -26.86
CA LEU A 762 49.68 37.67 -28.03
C LEU A 762 48.69 38.43 -28.92
N LEU A 763 48.88 39.75 -29.04
CA LEU A 763 47.97 40.60 -29.79
C LEU A 763 48.60 41.05 -31.12
N GLY A 764 47.85 40.88 -32.20
CA GLY A 764 48.19 41.33 -33.55
C GLY A 764 47.59 42.69 -33.91
N GLU A 765 47.38 42.94 -35.20
CA GLU A 765 46.75 44.19 -35.65
C GLU A 765 45.35 44.40 -35.05
N LYS A 766 45.05 45.64 -34.65
CA LYS A 766 43.77 46.05 -34.03
C LYS A 766 43.42 45.25 -32.77
N ASP A 767 44.44 44.88 -31.99
CA ASP A 767 44.30 44.16 -30.72
C ASP A 767 43.59 42.80 -30.86
N LYS A 768 43.66 42.17 -32.04
CA LYS A 768 43.14 40.81 -32.23
C LYS A 768 44.02 39.77 -31.54
N ILE A 769 43.38 38.85 -30.83
CA ILE A 769 44.04 37.74 -30.14
C ILE A 769 44.52 36.75 -31.19
N ILE A 770 45.85 36.62 -31.31
CA ILE A 770 46.47 35.57 -32.12
C ILE A 770 46.39 34.26 -31.34
N ARG A 771 46.89 34.29 -30.10
CA ARG A 771 46.92 33.14 -29.19
C ARG A 771 47.14 33.59 -27.75
N ILE A 772 46.67 32.81 -26.78
CA ILE A 772 47.00 32.98 -25.35
C ILE A 772 47.89 31.81 -24.94
N ILE A 773 49.09 32.12 -24.45
CA ILE A 773 50.17 31.15 -24.24
C ILE A 773 50.67 31.13 -22.79
N ASP A 774 51.26 30.01 -22.40
CA ASP A 774 52.09 29.89 -21.20
C ASP A 774 53.58 30.16 -21.54
N ILE A 775 54.40 30.41 -20.51
CA ILE A 775 55.86 30.60 -20.61
C ILE A 775 56.62 29.35 -21.10
N ASN A 776 55.92 28.23 -21.28
CA ASN A 776 56.47 26.97 -21.79
C ASN A 776 56.09 26.70 -23.26
N ASP A 777 55.17 27.47 -23.83
CA ASP A 777 54.70 27.26 -25.20
C ASP A 777 55.71 27.86 -26.20
N PRO A 778 55.95 27.25 -27.37
CA PRO A 778 56.79 27.85 -28.39
C PRO A 778 56.05 28.95 -29.16
N ILE A 779 56.70 30.10 -29.43
CA ILE A 779 56.19 31.15 -30.32
C ILE A 779 56.86 31.00 -31.69
N SER A 780 56.07 30.77 -32.74
CA SER A 780 56.59 30.59 -34.10
C SER A 780 57.14 31.90 -34.68
N ASP A 781 58.02 31.81 -35.68
CA ASP A 781 58.58 33.01 -36.33
C ASP A 781 57.51 33.83 -37.09
N GLU A 782 56.45 33.18 -37.59
CA GLU A 782 55.31 33.85 -38.22
C GLU A 782 54.45 34.60 -37.17
N GLU A 783 54.26 34.01 -35.99
CA GLU A 783 53.60 34.68 -34.86
C GLU A 783 54.42 35.89 -34.40
N ARG A 784 55.75 35.75 -34.26
CA ARG A 784 56.64 36.85 -33.86
C ARG A 784 56.58 38.08 -34.77
N GLN A 785 56.36 37.88 -36.07
CA GLN A 785 56.25 38.97 -37.05
C GLN A 785 54.90 39.70 -36.99
N SER A 786 53.85 39.04 -36.48
CA SER A 786 52.49 39.59 -36.43
C SER A 786 52.11 40.19 -35.07
N ILE A 787 52.92 39.98 -34.04
CA ILE A 787 52.68 40.51 -32.69
C ILE A 787 53.01 42.00 -32.61
N THR A 788 52.06 42.78 -32.11
CA THR A 788 52.21 44.22 -31.84
C THR A 788 52.27 44.53 -30.35
N LYS A 789 51.62 43.71 -29.49
CA LYS A 789 51.60 43.89 -28.03
C LYS A 789 51.63 42.54 -27.31
N TYR A 790 52.29 42.51 -26.16
CA TYR A 790 52.29 41.38 -25.23
C TYR A 790 51.54 41.79 -23.98
N VAL A 791 50.41 41.13 -23.68
CA VAL A 791 49.62 41.42 -22.49
C VAL A 791 49.75 40.26 -21.51
N ILE A 792 50.38 40.49 -20.37
CA ILE A 792 50.44 39.52 -19.27
C ILE A 792 49.11 39.60 -18.53
N LEU A 793 48.40 38.48 -18.43
CA LEU A 793 47.02 38.40 -17.91
C LEU A 793 46.96 38.34 -16.38
N ARG A 794 48.00 38.85 -15.72
CA ARG A 794 48.20 38.83 -14.27
C ARG A 794 48.89 40.13 -13.83
N ASP A 795 48.26 40.87 -12.91
CA ASP A 795 48.80 42.12 -12.37
C ASP A 795 49.31 42.00 -10.93
N ASP A 796 48.83 41.01 -10.16
CA ASP A 796 49.25 40.64 -8.80
C ASP A 796 50.63 39.96 -8.75
N CYS A 797 51.41 40.03 -9.82
CA CYS A 797 52.75 39.48 -9.87
C CYS A 797 53.74 40.43 -9.19
N THR A 798 54.55 39.87 -8.29
CA THR A 798 55.72 40.58 -7.74
C THR A 798 56.74 40.86 -8.85
N LYS A 799 57.59 41.87 -8.70
CA LYS A 799 58.67 42.17 -9.66
C LYS A 799 59.50 40.93 -10.08
N PRO A 800 59.92 40.03 -9.16
CA PRO A 800 60.58 38.77 -9.54
C PRO A 800 59.71 37.77 -10.29
N GLU A 801 58.40 37.71 -10.06
CA GLU A 801 57.49 36.88 -10.85
C GLU A 801 57.26 37.47 -12.24
N PHE A 802 57.08 38.79 -12.33
CA PHE A 802 56.97 39.50 -13.61
C PHE A 802 58.24 39.33 -14.46
N ALA A 803 59.40 39.29 -13.82
CA ALA A 803 60.68 39.07 -14.47
C ALA A 803 60.79 37.72 -15.21
N LYS A 804 60.04 36.69 -14.81
CA LYS A 804 59.99 35.39 -15.52
C LYS A 804 59.38 35.51 -16.91
N TYR A 805 58.29 36.28 -17.02
CA TYR A 805 57.65 36.54 -18.32
C TYR A 805 58.55 37.39 -19.22
N VAL A 806 59.25 38.36 -18.64
CA VAL A 806 60.22 39.22 -19.35
C VAL A 806 61.41 38.41 -19.88
N GLU A 807 61.95 37.50 -19.07
CA GLU A 807 63.03 36.59 -19.48
C GLU A 807 62.60 35.69 -20.65
N TYR A 808 61.44 35.05 -20.52
CA TYR A 808 60.85 34.22 -21.57
C TYR A 808 60.62 34.99 -22.88
N LEU A 809 60.05 36.19 -22.84
CA LEU A 809 59.78 36.99 -24.04
C LEU A 809 61.07 37.49 -24.74
N LEU A 810 62.17 37.63 -24.00
CA LEU A 810 63.45 38.09 -24.52
C LEU A 810 64.34 36.96 -25.06
N VAL A 811 64.35 35.82 -24.36
CA VAL A 811 65.27 34.70 -24.64
C VAL A 811 64.57 33.55 -25.36
N GLY A 812 63.25 33.41 -25.19
CA GLY A 812 62.45 32.29 -25.68
C GLY A 812 62.30 31.14 -24.67
N GLU A 813 63.05 31.18 -23.57
CA GLU A 813 63.02 30.22 -22.47
C GLU A 813 63.19 30.99 -21.14
N ASN A 814 62.62 30.50 -20.04
CA ASN A 814 62.77 31.10 -18.71
C ASN A 814 63.69 30.23 -17.85
N ASN A 815 64.91 30.70 -17.58
CA ASN A 815 65.88 30.03 -16.71
C ASN A 815 65.88 30.58 -15.27
N ASN A 816 64.91 31.45 -14.94
CA ASN A 816 64.75 32.13 -13.65
C ASN A 816 65.91 33.04 -13.24
N VAL A 817 66.77 33.46 -14.19
CA VAL A 817 67.93 34.32 -13.92
C VAL A 817 67.49 35.68 -13.41
N LEU A 818 66.54 36.33 -14.10
CA LEU A 818 66.02 37.64 -13.70
C LEU A 818 65.15 37.51 -12.45
N SER A 819 64.40 36.42 -12.33
CA SER A 819 63.54 36.16 -11.17
C SER A 819 64.35 36.06 -9.87
N GLN A 820 65.45 35.31 -9.88
CA GLN A 820 66.35 35.17 -8.72
C GLN A 820 67.03 36.48 -8.32
N PHE A 821 67.43 37.27 -9.32
CA PHE A 821 68.04 38.58 -9.08
C PHE A 821 67.06 39.51 -8.34
N TYR A 822 65.84 39.63 -8.85
CA TYR A 822 64.83 40.51 -8.24
C TYR A 822 64.11 39.89 -7.02
N SER A 823 64.29 38.61 -6.72
CA SER A 823 63.77 37.98 -5.48
C SER A 823 64.68 38.19 -4.29
N SER A 824 65.97 38.49 -4.53
CA SER A 824 66.95 38.79 -3.49
C SER A 824 66.92 40.24 -2.99
N THR A 825 66.12 41.09 -3.65
CA THR A 825 65.83 42.47 -3.23
C THR A 825 64.56 42.48 -2.36
N GLU A 826 64.66 42.94 -1.11
CA GLU A 826 63.58 42.82 -0.10
C GLU A 826 62.27 43.52 -0.48
N GLU A 827 61.19 42.74 -0.57
CA GLU A 827 59.87 43.04 0.03
C GLU A 827 59.13 41.70 0.32
N PRO A 828 58.57 41.49 1.53
CA PRO A 828 58.03 40.18 1.95
C PRO A 828 56.52 39.98 1.70
N ASN A 829 56.13 38.74 1.34
CA ASN A 829 54.75 38.29 1.07
C ASN A 829 53.90 38.05 2.34
N GLN A 830 52.57 38.23 2.21
CA GLN A 830 51.54 38.11 3.26
C GLN A 830 51.00 36.66 3.42
N VAL A 831 50.65 36.23 4.64
CA VAL A 831 49.94 34.95 4.94
C VAL A 831 48.45 35.22 5.14
N LEU A 832 47.55 34.37 4.60
CA LEU A 832 46.09 34.50 4.71
C LEU A 832 45.54 33.86 6.01
N LEU A 833 44.65 34.59 6.69
CA LEU A 833 44.01 34.25 7.99
C LEU A 833 43.07 33.03 7.95
N ASP A 834 42.67 32.58 6.77
CA ASP A 834 41.64 31.54 6.59
C ASP A 834 42.11 30.12 6.92
N GLN A 835 43.42 29.91 7.08
CA GLN A 835 44.03 28.59 7.32
C GLN A 835 44.45 28.38 8.78
N ILE A 836 44.09 29.28 9.69
CA ILE A 836 44.45 29.20 11.11
C ILE A 836 43.40 28.35 11.86
N PRO A 837 43.79 27.29 12.61
CA PRO A 837 42.87 26.51 13.44
C PRO A 837 42.09 27.37 14.44
N TYR A 838 40.85 26.99 14.76
CA TYR A 838 39.90 27.86 15.48
C TYR A 838 40.38 28.36 16.84
N TYR A 839 41.16 27.56 17.57
CA TYR A 839 41.72 27.89 18.87
C TYR A 839 42.92 28.88 18.80
N TYR A 840 43.43 29.16 17.60
CA TYR A 840 44.42 30.21 17.34
C TYR A 840 43.80 31.46 16.70
N LYS A 841 42.50 31.45 16.38
CA LYS A 841 41.82 32.62 15.82
C LYS A 841 41.51 33.62 16.95
N PRO A 842 41.78 34.92 16.76
CA PRO A 842 41.40 35.93 17.74
C PRO A 842 39.87 35.96 17.89
N LEU A 843 39.39 35.79 19.12
CA LEU A 843 37.96 35.80 19.41
C LEU A 843 37.43 37.24 19.33
N PRO A 844 36.32 37.48 18.61
CA PRO A 844 35.82 38.83 18.37
C PRO A 844 35.04 39.34 19.58
N SER A 845 35.19 40.63 19.89
CA SER A 845 34.22 41.37 20.70
C SER A 845 33.03 41.75 19.83
N ILE A 846 31.80 41.57 20.31
CA ILE A 846 30.58 41.78 19.51
C ILE A 846 29.81 42.98 20.07
N THR A 847 29.57 44.00 19.26
CA THR A 847 28.77 45.16 19.68
C THR A 847 27.27 44.85 19.70
N ALA A 848 26.48 45.66 20.39
CA ALA A 848 25.02 45.47 20.46
C ALA A 848 24.34 45.51 19.07
N GLU A 849 24.79 46.38 18.15
CA GLU A 849 24.25 46.45 16.79
C GLU A 849 24.55 45.18 15.99
N GLU A 850 25.77 44.66 16.11
CA GLU A 850 26.21 43.40 15.50
C GLU A 850 25.45 42.20 16.05
N LEU A 851 25.20 42.17 17.37
CA LEU A 851 24.36 41.15 17.98
C LEU A 851 22.93 41.18 17.44
N GLN A 852 22.33 42.37 17.31
CA GLN A 852 20.98 42.50 16.77
C GLN A 852 20.92 42.07 15.30
N TYR A 853 21.96 42.37 14.53
CA TYR A 853 22.12 41.84 13.18
C TYR A 853 22.17 40.31 13.17
N LEU A 854 22.99 39.69 14.03
CA LEU A 854 23.11 38.23 14.12
C LEU A 854 21.81 37.56 14.55
N ARG A 855 21.07 38.15 15.49
CA ARG A 855 19.75 37.67 15.93
C ARG A 855 18.71 37.77 14.82
N THR A 856 18.66 38.91 14.12
CA THR A 856 17.78 39.09 12.94
C THR A 856 18.14 38.10 11.84
N ARG A 857 19.45 37.89 11.62
CA ARG A 857 19.95 36.93 10.66
C ARG A 857 19.55 35.51 11.06
N TYR A 858 19.70 35.11 12.32
CA TYR A 858 19.22 33.82 12.80
C TYR A 858 17.71 33.67 12.62
N LYS A 859 16.88 34.66 12.97
CA LYS A 859 15.43 34.62 12.74
C LYS A 859 15.08 34.41 11.27
N SER A 860 15.78 35.10 10.37
CA SER A 860 15.63 34.90 8.92
C SER A 860 16.07 33.51 8.43
N LEU A 861 17.03 32.89 9.13
CA LEU A 861 17.54 31.56 8.83
C LEU A 861 16.72 30.45 9.50
N ARG A 862 15.93 30.74 10.53
CA ARG A 862 15.08 29.78 11.25
C ARG A 862 14.07 29.10 10.30
N SER A 863 13.54 29.82 9.32
CA SER A 863 12.67 29.27 8.25
C SER A 863 13.37 28.30 7.31
N LEU A 864 14.71 28.27 7.33
CA LEU A 864 15.56 27.44 6.47
C LEU A 864 16.17 26.24 7.20
N SER A 865 15.74 25.93 8.43
CA SER A 865 16.29 24.87 9.29
C SER A 865 16.37 23.48 8.64
N ASN A 866 15.50 23.22 7.64
CA ASN A 866 15.38 21.94 6.95
C ASN A 866 16.29 21.81 5.71
N LEU A 867 17.01 22.86 5.32
CA LEU A 867 17.91 22.84 4.16
C LEU A 867 19.33 22.36 4.54
N ARG A 868 19.97 21.55 3.68
CA ARG A 868 21.36 21.06 3.86
C ARG A 868 22.39 22.16 4.17
N VAL A 869 22.17 23.37 3.64
CA VAL A 869 23.05 24.53 3.81
C VAL A 869 22.85 25.28 5.14
N TYR A 870 21.78 25.00 5.88
CA TYR A 870 21.48 25.64 7.17
C TYR A 870 22.65 25.55 8.16
N ARG A 871 23.31 24.39 8.18
CA ARG A 871 24.42 24.07 9.07
C ARG A 871 25.67 24.91 8.80
N ASN A 872 25.88 25.30 7.53
CA ASN A 872 27.03 26.10 7.10
C ASN A 872 27.01 27.53 7.64
N TYR A 873 25.84 28.04 8.05
CA TYR A 873 25.72 29.39 8.59
C TYR A 873 26.26 29.50 10.02
N PHE A 874 26.18 28.42 10.80
CA PHE A 874 26.64 28.41 12.20
C PHE A 874 28.15 28.16 12.35
N ALA A 875 28.86 27.93 11.25
CA ALA A 875 30.32 27.77 11.20
C ALA A 875 31.05 29.02 10.64
N LYS A 876 30.34 30.16 10.56
CA LYS A 876 30.84 31.43 9.99
C LYS A 876 30.77 32.57 11.01
N ASP A 877 31.65 33.57 10.87
CA ASP A 877 31.57 34.82 11.63
C ASP A 877 30.57 35.79 11.00
N ILE A 878 30.46 36.96 11.62
CA ILE A 878 29.59 38.05 11.20
C ILE A 878 29.90 38.60 9.79
N ASN A 879 31.12 38.42 9.29
CA ASN A 879 31.56 38.86 7.97
C ASN A 879 31.42 37.76 6.90
N GLY A 880 30.87 36.60 7.27
CA GLY A 880 30.69 35.46 6.37
C GLY A 880 31.97 34.67 6.12
N MET A 881 33.06 34.95 6.84
CA MET A 881 34.28 34.15 6.84
C MET A 881 34.12 32.94 7.76
N MET A 882 34.89 31.87 7.51
CA MET A 882 34.79 30.64 8.29
C MET A 882 35.34 30.85 9.71
N PHE A 883 34.44 30.90 10.69
CA PHE A 883 34.76 31.05 12.10
C PHE A 883 34.63 29.70 12.76
N GLY A 884 35.79 29.05 12.88
CA GLY A 884 35.98 27.88 13.70
C GLY A 884 34.89 26.82 13.62
N TYR A 885 34.88 26.04 12.54
CA TYR A 885 34.77 24.57 12.49
C TYR A 885 35.17 24.16 11.08
N GLY A 886 36.41 24.51 10.71
CA GLY A 886 37.02 24.14 9.44
C GLY A 886 37.38 22.66 9.47
N GLY A 887 36.39 21.81 9.22
CA GLY A 887 36.59 20.37 9.13
C GLY A 887 36.68 19.64 10.47
N THR A 888 36.79 20.27 11.64
CA THR A 888 37.01 19.55 12.92
C THR A 888 35.74 19.33 13.78
N CYS A 889 35.49 18.13 14.29
CA CYS A 889 34.38 17.80 15.19
C CYS A 889 34.60 18.36 16.61
N SER A 890 33.59 18.97 17.23
CA SER A 890 33.68 19.54 18.59
C SER A 890 33.76 18.51 19.72
N CYS A 891 33.37 17.25 19.48
CA CYS A 891 33.38 16.18 20.48
C CYS A 891 34.61 15.28 20.38
N CYS A 892 34.85 14.62 19.23
CA CYS A 892 36.01 13.73 19.06
C CYS A 892 37.24 14.38 18.42
N GLY A 893 37.17 15.64 17.98
CA GLY A 893 38.30 16.31 17.32
C GLY A 893 38.63 15.80 15.90
N PHE A 894 37.76 14.96 15.31
CA PHE A 894 37.95 14.42 13.97
C PHE A 894 38.02 15.53 12.92
N GLU A 895 39.05 15.53 12.07
CA GLU A 895 39.25 16.50 10.99
C GLU A 895 38.85 15.93 9.61
N SER A 896 37.88 16.58 8.98
CA SER A 896 37.34 16.30 7.66
C SER A 896 37.95 17.27 6.66
N SER A 897 38.49 16.74 5.56
CA SER A 897 38.93 17.52 4.40
C SER A 897 37.76 18.20 3.66
N ILE A 898 36.53 17.83 4.00
CA ILE A 898 35.29 18.45 3.54
C ILE A 898 34.82 19.44 4.62
N ILE A 899 34.88 20.72 4.29
CA ILE A 899 34.40 21.81 5.14
C ILE A 899 32.89 21.65 5.36
N ASN A 900 32.44 21.70 6.62
CA ASN A 900 31.03 21.68 7.05
C ASN A 900 30.25 20.36 6.86
N ASN A 901 30.89 19.19 6.96
CA ASN A 901 30.19 17.90 6.89
C ASN A 901 29.54 17.44 8.22
N TYR A 902 29.15 18.37 9.09
CA TYR A 902 28.71 18.09 10.46
C TYR A 902 27.23 18.43 10.69
N VAL A 903 26.69 17.96 11.81
CA VAL A 903 25.27 17.99 12.19
C VAL A 903 25.09 18.92 13.38
N ILE A 904 24.00 19.71 13.40
CA ILE A 904 23.61 20.46 14.60
C ILE A 904 22.66 19.58 15.42
N LYS A 905 23.08 19.20 16.62
CA LYS A 905 22.27 18.44 17.58
C LYS A 905 21.78 19.39 18.67
N SER A 906 20.45 19.45 18.86
CA SER A 906 19.83 20.25 19.92
C SER A 906 19.60 19.42 21.17
N PHE A 907 19.70 20.08 22.32
CA PHE A 907 19.51 19.54 23.64
C PHE A 907 18.57 20.47 24.42
N GLU A 908 17.75 19.90 25.29
CA GLU A 908 16.92 20.61 26.25
C GLU A 908 17.21 20.00 27.62
N VAL A 909 17.71 20.81 28.54
CA VAL A 909 18.11 20.35 29.87
C VAL A 909 17.39 21.19 30.93
N GLY A 910 16.87 20.52 31.97
CA GLY A 910 16.34 21.20 33.15
C GLY A 910 17.50 21.69 34.01
N LEU A 911 17.58 23.00 34.20
CA LEU A 911 18.57 23.64 35.06
C LEU A 911 17.84 24.51 36.08
N PHE A 912 18.29 24.52 37.32
CA PHE A 912 17.67 25.35 38.34
C PHE A 912 18.02 26.82 38.13
N LYS A 913 16.98 27.66 37.97
CA LYS A 913 17.07 29.12 38.11
C LYS A 913 16.48 29.47 39.48
N ASP A 914 17.35 29.91 40.38
CA ASP A 914 17.03 30.08 41.81
C ASP A 914 16.48 28.76 42.43
N ASP A 915 15.20 28.74 42.85
CA ASP A 915 14.53 27.58 43.46
C ASP A 915 13.55 26.86 42.49
N ARG A 916 13.59 27.18 41.19
CA ARG A 916 12.71 26.57 40.17
C ARG A 916 13.52 25.98 39.04
N GLU A 917 13.18 24.76 38.64
CA GLU A 917 13.78 24.11 37.49
C GLU A 917 13.21 24.72 36.21
N GLU A 918 14.06 25.40 35.46
CA GLU A 918 13.73 25.99 34.17
C GLU A 918 14.51 25.28 33.07
N LYS A 919 13.88 25.14 31.91
CA LYS A 919 14.50 24.40 30.81
C LYS A 919 15.36 25.31 29.98
N PHE A 920 16.62 24.94 29.81
CA PHE A 920 17.56 25.62 28.95
C PHE A 920 17.78 24.81 27.66
N LYS A 921 17.61 25.48 26.52
CA LYS A 921 17.79 24.88 25.19
C LYS A 921 19.12 25.30 24.60
N PHE A 922 19.90 24.34 24.12
CA PHE A 922 21.19 24.62 23.47
C PHE A 922 21.45 23.65 22.34
N SER A 923 22.43 23.97 21.48
CA SER A 923 22.74 23.15 20.30
C SER A 923 24.24 23.05 20.03
N LEU A 924 24.71 21.87 19.68
CA LEU A 924 26.11 21.58 19.38
C LEU A 924 26.31 21.18 17.93
N TYR A 925 27.48 21.49 17.38
CA TYR A 925 27.87 21.12 16.02
C TYR A 925 28.84 19.93 16.03
N MET A 926 28.37 18.75 15.65
CA MET A 926 29.03 17.45 15.90
C MET A 926 29.09 16.60 14.63
N CYS A 927 30.08 15.69 14.53
CA CYS A 927 30.11 14.72 13.44
C CYS A 927 28.94 13.74 13.52
N ALA A 928 28.60 13.10 12.39
CA ALA A 928 27.45 12.21 12.34
C ALA A 928 27.52 11.10 13.42
N ASN A 929 28.70 10.50 13.62
CA ASN A 929 28.89 9.44 14.61
C ASN A 929 28.70 9.94 16.04
N ASP A 930 29.33 11.06 16.41
CA ASP A 930 29.18 11.64 17.76
C ASP A 930 27.78 12.20 17.99
N SER A 931 27.14 12.75 16.96
CA SER A 931 25.74 13.23 17.04
C SER A 931 24.77 12.10 17.30
N TYR A 932 25.02 10.91 16.76
CA TYR A 932 24.24 9.71 17.06
C TYR A 932 24.52 9.24 18.48
N ALA A 933 25.79 9.11 18.86
CA ALA A 933 26.21 8.71 20.21
C ALA A 933 25.71 9.67 21.30
N ALA A 934 25.62 10.97 21.00
CA ALA A 934 25.14 12.00 21.91
C ALA A 934 23.64 11.91 22.24
N SER A 935 22.89 11.06 21.53
CA SER A 935 21.49 10.79 21.85
C SER A 935 21.33 9.99 23.16
N GLY A 936 22.38 9.28 23.59
CA GLY A 936 22.44 8.61 24.89
C GLY A 936 23.20 9.41 25.95
N TRP A 937 23.36 10.73 25.78
CA TRP A 937 24.04 11.56 26.77
C TRP A 937 23.08 12.10 27.81
N ILE A 938 23.46 11.97 29.07
CA ILE A 938 22.80 12.63 30.20
C ILE A 938 23.62 13.88 30.51
N ILE A 939 23.07 15.06 30.20
CA ILE A 939 23.71 16.35 30.48
C ILE A 939 23.48 16.70 31.95
N GLU A 940 24.58 16.91 32.68
CA GLU A 940 24.52 17.17 34.12
C GLU A 940 24.68 18.66 34.45
N ASP A 941 25.52 19.39 33.70
CA ASP A 941 25.83 20.80 33.99
C ASP A 941 26.36 21.53 32.74
N ILE A 942 26.12 22.84 32.66
CA ILE A 942 26.56 23.73 31.59
C ILE A 942 27.02 25.06 32.17
N SER A 943 28.25 25.48 31.82
CA SER A 943 28.83 26.76 32.23
C SER A 943 29.31 27.54 31.01
N ILE A 944 28.83 28.77 30.83
CA ILE A 944 29.17 29.64 29.70
C ILE A 944 29.86 30.89 30.25
N GLY A 945 31.06 31.24 29.78
CA GLY A 945 31.85 32.35 30.32
C GLY A 945 32.17 32.22 31.82
N GLY A 946 32.04 31.01 32.39
CA GLY A 946 32.18 30.73 33.82
C GLY A 946 30.93 30.99 34.66
N MET A 947 29.77 31.27 34.05
CA MET A 947 28.49 31.48 34.73
C MET A 947 27.41 30.50 34.24
N SER A 948 26.29 30.43 34.97
CA SER A 948 25.17 29.58 34.57
C SER A 948 24.46 30.15 33.33
N PRO A 949 23.81 29.32 32.51
CA PRO A 949 23.30 29.76 31.22
C PRO A 949 22.21 30.85 31.31
N PHE A 950 21.42 30.86 32.38
CA PHE A 950 20.39 31.89 32.57
C PHE A 950 20.98 33.23 33.01
N VAL A 951 22.01 33.23 33.86
CA VAL A 951 22.74 34.45 34.23
C VAL A 951 23.45 35.03 33.01
N TRP A 952 23.99 34.16 32.16
CA TRP A 952 24.61 34.56 30.89
C TRP A 952 23.63 35.27 29.94
N LEU A 953 22.38 34.81 29.83
CA LEU A 953 21.35 35.48 29.02
C LEU A 953 21.01 36.88 29.56
N ASP A 954 20.89 37.01 30.88
CA ASP A 954 20.57 38.27 31.55
C ASP A 954 21.71 39.29 31.39
N GLU A 955 22.97 38.85 31.52
CA GLU A 955 24.16 39.71 31.33
C GLU A 955 24.36 40.15 29.88
N ILE A 956 24.16 39.26 28.90
CA ILE A 956 24.26 39.59 27.47
C ILE A 956 23.25 40.66 27.06
N ALA A 957 22.02 40.62 27.61
CA ALA A 957 20.98 41.58 27.28
C ALA A 957 21.31 43.02 27.74
N SER A 958 22.24 43.18 28.68
CA SER A 958 22.59 44.46 29.30
C SER A 958 23.96 45.02 28.87
N CYS A 959 24.82 44.21 28.24
CA CYS A 959 26.16 44.62 27.80
C CYS A 959 26.13 45.39 26.47
N GLU A 960 26.79 46.55 26.39
CA GLU A 960 26.95 47.31 25.13
C GLU A 960 27.90 46.61 24.14
N VAL A 961 28.92 45.92 24.66
CA VAL A 961 29.88 45.12 23.90
C VAL A 961 30.11 43.81 24.63
N ILE A 962 29.77 42.70 23.98
CA ILE A 962 29.96 41.35 24.52
C ILE A 962 31.44 40.98 24.43
N PRO A 963 32.06 40.63 25.57
CA PRO A 963 33.48 40.31 25.59
C PRO A 963 33.72 38.86 25.09
N PRO A 964 34.89 38.55 24.52
CA PRO A 964 35.14 37.26 23.87
C PRO A 964 35.00 36.03 24.79
N GLU A 965 35.18 36.20 26.10
CA GLU A 965 35.05 35.15 27.11
C GLU A 965 33.63 34.57 27.17
N PHE A 966 32.62 35.33 26.76
CA PHE A 966 31.22 34.91 26.78
C PHE A 966 30.88 33.89 25.68
N LEU A 967 31.83 33.62 24.79
CA LEU A 967 31.73 32.57 23.77
C LEU A 967 32.31 31.23 24.25
N LEU A 968 32.98 31.18 25.40
CA LEU A 968 33.57 29.94 25.94
C LEU A 968 32.52 29.16 26.74
N CYS A 969 32.37 27.86 26.49
CA CYS A 969 31.37 27.02 27.16
C CYS A 969 31.95 25.67 27.58
N SER A 970 31.52 25.15 28.72
CA SER A 970 31.90 23.83 29.25
C SER A 970 30.64 23.04 29.61
N ILE A 971 30.57 21.80 29.14
CA ILE A 971 29.40 20.91 29.30
C ILE A 971 29.85 19.61 29.94
N LYS A 972 29.18 19.19 31.02
CA LYS A 972 29.41 17.91 31.70
C LYS A 972 28.30 16.91 31.38
N TYR A 973 28.68 15.69 31.05
CA TYR A 973 27.74 14.65 30.64
C TYR A 973 28.23 13.23 30.94
N ARG A 974 27.29 12.27 30.95
CA ARG A 974 27.57 10.81 30.97
C ARG A 974 26.98 10.13 29.74
N CYS A 975 27.64 9.10 29.23
CA CYS A 975 27.13 8.29 28.12
C CYS A 975 26.42 7.04 28.65
N GLN A 976 25.20 6.75 28.21
CA GLN A 976 24.54 5.46 28.46
C GLN A 976 24.98 4.38 27.48
N LEU A 977 25.20 3.16 27.98
CA LEU A 977 25.60 1.98 27.21
C LEU A 977 24.54 0.88 27.33
N THR A 978 24.16 0.29 26.20
CA THR A 978 23.16 -0.80 26.12
C THR A 978 23.75 -1.99 25.34
N TYR A 979 23.50 -3.22 25.78
CA TYR A 979 24.00 -4.45 25.11
C TYR A 979 22.93 -5.55 25.02
N ASP A 980 23.00 -6.37 23.95
CA ASP A 980 22.11 -7.51 23.69
C ASP A 980 22.73 -8.85 24.10
N ILE A 981 21.94 -9.72 24.73
CA ILE A 981 22.36 -11.07 25.14
C ILE A 981 21.74 -12.10 24.18
N ILE A 982 22.57 -12.77 23.37
CA ILE A 982 22.14 -13.84 22.45
C ILE A 982 22.24 -15.19 23.17
N GLY A 983 21.13 -15.94 23.26
CA GLY A 983 21.15 -17.35 23.67
C GLY A 983 20.17 -17.80 24.77
N SER A 984 19.00 -17.17 24.90
CA SER A 984 17.87 -17.72 25.66
C SER A 984 16.69 -17.96 24.73
N GLU A 985 16.37 -19.23 24.49
CA GLU A 985 15.21 -19.67 23.71
C GLU A 985 13.91 -19.13 24.32
N GLY A 986 13.09 -18.47 23.50
CA GLY A 986 11.73 -18.06 23.87
C GLY A 986 11.54 -16.59 24.17
N ARG A 987 11.66 -15.72 23.16
CA ARG A 987 10.91 -14.46 23.04
C ARG A 987 10.65 -14.20 21.55
N GLU A 988 9.39 -13.99 21.19
CA GLU A 988 9.04 -13.38 19.92
C GLU A 988 9.56 -11.94 19.89
N LYS A 989 9.80 -11.45 18.68
CA LYS A 989 10.32 -10.11 18.39
C LYS A 989 9.39 -9.06 18.99
N GLY A 990 9.82 -8.38 20.07
CA GLY A 990 9.20 -7.13 20.48
C GLY A 990 9.31 -6.73 21.96
N GLU A 991 9.73 -7.60 22.87
CA GLU A 991 9.84 -7.18 24.28
C GLU A 991 10.95 -6.13 24.49
N ILE A 992 10.53 -5.05 25.16
CA ILE A 992 11.25 -3.87 25.61
C ILE A 992 12.61 -4.21 26.24
N VAL A 993 13.64 -3.43 25.88
CA VAL A 993 14.87 -3.23 26.65
C VAL A 993 14.49 -2.90 28.10
N THR A 994 14.49 -3.90 28.98
CA THR A 994 14.25 -3.68 30.42
C THR A 994 15.44 -2.90 31.02
N MET A 995 15.20 -2.09 32.05
CA MET A 995 16.22 -1.24 32.71
C MET A 995 17.48 -1.98 33.20
N GLU A 996 17.50 -3.32 33.17
CA GLU A 996 18.64 -4.16 33.58
C GLU A 996 19.74 -4.30 32.50
N SER A 997 19.49 -3.86 31.25
CA SER A 997 20.47 -3.88 30.15
C SER A 997 21.08 -2.51 29.80
N VAL A 998 20.83 -1.49 30.63
CA VAL A 998 21.34 -0.12 30.49
C VAL A 998 22.34 0.19 31.62
N SER A 999 23.54 0.65 31.27
CA SER A 999 24.58 1.05 32.22
C SER A 999 25.05 2.48 31.94
N ASP A 1000 25.06 3.33 32.96
CA ASP A 1000 25.55 4.71 32.85
C ASP A 1000 27.09 4.72 32.89
N GLY A 1001 27.70 5.31 31.87
CA GLY A 1001 29.15 5.46 31.76
C GLY A 1001 29.73 6.55 32.67
N GLU A 1002 31.06 6.69 32.65
CA GLU A 1002 31.78 7.70 33.43
C GLU A 1002 31.43 9.14 33.00
N GLN A 1003 31.46 10.06 33.97
CA GLN A 1003 31.27 11.49 33.76
C GLN A 1003 32.43 12.09 32.97
N LYS A 1004 32.11 12.83 31.92
CA LYS A 1004 33.04 13.51 31.02
C LYS A 1004 32.70 14.98 30.92
N THR A 1005 33.72 15.81 30.66
CA THR A 1005 33.58 17.26 30.46
C THR A 1005 34.07 17.61 29.07
N MET A 1006 33.36 18.50 28.39
CA MET A 1006 33.65 18.95 27.04
C MET A 1006 33.61 20.47 26.98
N ASP A 1007 34.73 21.06 26.54
CA ASP A 1007 34.90 22.50 26.40
C ASP A 1007 34.79 22.91 24.93
N ILE A 1008 34.00 23.93 24.65
CA ILE A 1008 33.69 24.41 23.30
C ILE A 1008 33.74 25.94 23.24
N ILE A 1009 33.96 26.45 22.03
CA ILE A 1009 33.88 27.89 21.73
C ILE A 1009 32.72 28.11 20.76
N LEU A 1010 31.76 28.94 21.14
CA LEU A 1010 30.59 29.27 20.34
C LEU A 1010 30.96 30.23 19.22
N SER A 1011 30.43 29.96 18.01
CA SER A 1011 30.44 30.96 16.96
C SER A 1011 29.41 32.06 17.24
N PRO A 1012 29.58 33.28 16.69
CA PRO A 1012 28.65 34.38 16.91
C PRO A 1012 27.20 34.06 16.53
N LEU A 1013 26.98 33.26 15.47
CA LEU A 1013 25.63 32.87 15.05
C LEU A 1013 25.07 31.69 15.88
N MET A 1014 25.91 30.79 16.39
CA MET A 1014 25.48 29.75 17.33
C MET A 1014 25.07 30.36 18.68
N MET A 1015 25.81 31.39 19.13
CA MET A 1015 25.44 32.20 20.28
C MET A 1015 24.08 32.88 20.09
N ALA A 1016 23.85 33.55 18.95
CA ALA A 1016 22.57 34.18 18.64
C ALA A 1016 21.40 33.18 18.60
N LYS A 1017 21.66 31.95 18.13
CA LYS A 1017 20.70 30.84 18.17
C LYS A 1017 20.34 30.44 19.61
N TRP A 1018 21.33 30.25 20.48
CA TRP A 1018 21.07 29.89 21.88
C TRP A 1018 20.31 30.99 22.61
N ILE A 1019 20.56 32.26 22.29
CA ILE A 1019 19.80 33.39 22.86
C ILE A 1019 18.34 33.36 22.41
N GLU A 1020 18.10 33.31 21.09
CA GLU A 1020 16.74 33.35 20.54
C GLU A 1020 15.90 32.12 20.86
N ASP A 1021 16.51 30.94 20.99
CA ASP A 1021 15.80 29.71 21.38
C ASP A 1021 15.31 29.75 22.84
N ASN A 1022 15.78 30.71 23.64
CA ASN A 1022 15.42 30.89 25.04
C ASN A 1022 14.75 32.26 25.34
N LEU A 1023 14.33 33.02 24.31
CA LEU A 1023 13.52 34.25 24.44
C LEU A 1023 12.06 34.01 23.97
N SER A 1024 11.06 34.37 24.77
CA SER A 1024 9.64 34.00 24.59
C SER A 1024 8.87 34.81 23.50
N ASP A 1025 7.99 34.16 22.73
CA ASP A 1025 7.11 34.73 21.68
C ASP A 1025 5.85 35.45 22.25
N GLU A 1026 5.66 36.74 21.94
CA GLU A 1026 4.34 37.41 21.91
C GLU A 1026 3.97 37.67 20.44
N TYR A 1027 2.72 37.38 20.05
CA TYR A 1027 2.08 37.44 18.72
C TYR A 1027 1.94 36.10 17.97
N ASP A 1028 0.85 35.38 18.29
CA ASP A 1028 -0.07 34.82 17.29
C ASP A 1028 -1.39 34.38 17.96
N THR A 1029 -2.37 35.28 18.05
CA THR A 1029 -3.81 34.95 18.19
C THR A 1029 -4.67 36.05 17.51
N ALA A 1030 -5.73 35.60 16.80
CA ALA A 1030 -6.99 36.28 16.41
C ALA A 1030 -7.24 36.69 14.92
N ASP A 1031 -7.93 35.78 14.20
CA ASP A 1031 -9.27 35.89 13.57
C ASP A 1031 -9.67 36.93 12.48
N SER A 1032 -10.11 36.35 11.35
CA SER A 1032 -11.23 36.68 10.41
C SER A 1032 -12.03 38.00 10.51
N ALA A 1033 -12.27 38.68 9.36
CA ALA A 1033 -13.62 39.01 8.79
C ALA A 1033 -13.63 40.10 7.67
N ASN A 1034 -14.33 39.80 6.58
CA ASN A 1034 -15.22 40.60 5.71
C ASN A 1034 -14.88 41.96 5.02
N SER A 1035 -15.21 41.96 3.71
CA SER A 1035 -15.96 42.93 2.88
C SER A 1035 -15.38 44.31 2.48
N GLU A 1036 -15.30 44.48 1.16
CA GLU A 1036 -15.60 45.63 0.29
C GLU A 1036 -15.29 47.10 0.69
N SER A 1037 -14.65 47.75 -0.28
CA SER A 1037 -14.92 49.10 -0.84
C SER A 1037 -13.86 50.19 -0.65
N ASN A 1038 -13.42 50.66 -1.82
CA ASN A 1038 -13.10 52.01 -2.27
C ASN A 1038 -11.87 52.80 -1.77
N GLU A 1039 -11.18 53.27 -2.82
CA GLU A 1039 -10.51 54.56 -3.01
C GLU A 1039 -9.07 54.76 -2.50
N THR A 1040 -8.16 54.87 -3.49
CA THR A 1040 -7.16 55.93 -3.70
C THR A 1040 -6.62 56.65 -2.44
N THR A 1041 -5.32 56.78 -2.22
CA THR A 1041 -4.40 57.62 -3.01
C THR A 1041 -2.94 57.41 -2.56
N ALA A 1042 -2.03 57.70 -3.49
CA ALA A 1042 -0.57 57.68 -3.52
C ALA A 1042 0.29 58.23 -2.35
N GLN A 1043 1.61 57.91 -2.48
CA GLN A 1043 2.84 58.51 -1.89
C GLN A 1043 3.18 58.03 -0.48
N PHE A 1044 4.33 57.37 -0.19
CA PHE A 1044 5.71 57.48 -0.70
C PHE A 1044 6.39 56.12 -0.82
#